data_AF-A0A800N3G9-F1
#
_entry.id   AF-A0A800N3G9-F1
#
_cell.length_a   1.000
_cell.length_b   1.000
_cell.length_c   1.000
_cell.angle_alpha   90.00
_cell.angle_beta   90.00
_cell.angle_gamma   90.00
#
_symmetry.space_group_name_H-M   'P 1'
#
loop_
_entity.id
_entity.type
_entity.pdbx_description
1 polymer ?
#
loop_
_entity_poly.entity_id
_entity_poly.type
_entity_poly.pdbx_seq_one_letter_code
_entity_poly.pdbx_strand_id
1 'polypeptide(L)'
;MKKRLLKIVGIALTLVLVFGYFLFTTLFFNPMEGDWGHSLSALTPRNVDLWVAKEKLGDLFEPFPELVLLETVAHTAAWRDFDNSPEQAQLIEDLGIPELLRQVEEALAQAPISVDPLAVFGGRAVAIAGDLDGRTAENADWALYGRVNWMGKLGVSLIPYLGLEDQGMAVEEVSDSHFKLSGGQLQRNVHIGRVLDVVVIATNGELVEHAKRLSQAAGEDSLRLATTYESPVLGNMGPDREEVELFANLRTTFDSLGLPATWPDPTSESFAEAMTARLIQAPACKNVAGVLGFDGGLNLDLEGRFSSEKISDFQARVYRNKGFEQDHVLRDIARMAPPDTAALVYLHGPVEDILREVLASTEPALRQNIEDVFRSTGRWASLSELVEEIGGAAHDRLLLIVREEDYGPIVALHEGSGQEMSPETDGSTVFAFTLVTWLRGNQGIETVNSIRDAIGRNPDKFGLQGGVAGDPGYYRYEVGGMDTREFWSPFIPGTGMIATVVDGEGRCIVTNHERMLDQVIKCMTRQRTSLSDNPTFQALLNSSTPASNLLVWINPRAATETLRALGRVQVDLDLRGRVDWAMERRRQELRVLPNMFPGKQRNQLSEEQRTILDDAIDVELQEWFKDHARDEKPVLLAALERKLNYMRTIKALLASLRLDPKKFNLTLRALMPLDE
;
A
#
# COMPACT_ATOMS: atom_id res chain seq x y z
N MET A 1 22.58 -63.01 -46.41
CA MET A 1 21.20 -62.47 -46.25
C MET A 1 21.10 -61.33 -45.23
N LYS A 2 21.61 -61.45 -44.00
CA LYS A 2 21.48 -60.41 -42.94
C LYS A 2 21.95 -58.99 -43.34
N LYS A 3 23.09 -58.83 -44.04
CA LYS A 3 23.59 -57.51 -44.50
C LYS A 3 22.70 -56.82 -45.55
N ARG A 4 22.03 -57.56 -46.43
CA ARG A 4 21.12 -56.99 -47.46
C ARG A 4 19.80 -56.53 -46.83
N LEU A 5 19.27 -57.32 -45.89
CA LEU A 5 18.08 -56.95 -45.12
C LEU A 5 18.34 -55.69 -44.29
N LEU A 6 19.49 -55.62 -43.59
CA LEU A 6 19.87 -54.43 -42.82
C LEU A 6 20.04 -53.17 -43.69
N LYS A 7 20.56 -53.34 -44.92
CA LYS A 7 20.64 -52.25 -45.90
C LYS A 7 19.27 -51.79 -46.38
N ILE A 8 18.36 -52.71 -46.69
CA ILE A 8 17.01 -52.38 -47.15
C ILE A 8 16.21 -51.74 -46.02
N VAL A 9 16.28 -52.28 -44.80
CA VAL A 9 15.67 -51.69 -43.60
C VAL A 9 16.28 -50.33 -43.31
N GLY A 10 17.61 -50.18 -43.39
CA GLY A 10 18.27 -48.88 -43.21
C GLY A 10 17.86 -47.84 -44.26
N ILE A 11 17.76 -48.22 -45.53
CA ILE A 11 17.28 -47.35 -46.61
C ILE A 11 15.81 -47.00 -46.42
N ALA A 12 14.96 -47.98 -46.08
CA ALA A 12 13.55 -47.75 -45.81
C ALA A 12 13.34 -46.86 -44.58
N LEU A 13 14.10 -47.06 -43.50
CA LEU A 13 14.07 -46.22 -42.31
C LEU A 13 14.55 -44.81 -42.64
N THR A 14 15.62 -44.66 -43.43
CA THR A 14 16.12 -43.36 -43.87
C THR A 14 15.09 -42.65 -44.74
N LEU A 15 14.44 -43.36 -45.67
CA LEU A 15 13.36 -42.82 -46.49
C LEU A 15 12.17 -42.41 -45.63
N VAL A 16 11.73 -43.24 -44.69
CA VAL A 16 10.63 -42.93 -43.77
C VAL A 16 10.99 -41.74 -42.87
N LEU A 17 12.22 -41.63 -42.39
CA LEU A 17 12.68 -40.50 -41.59
C LEU A 17 12.77 -39.21 -42.41
N VAL A 18 13.31 -39.27 -43.63
CA VAL A 18 13.43 -38.09 -44.51
C VAL A 18 12.06 -37.66 -45.02
N PHE A 19 11.28 -38.57 -45.61
CA PHE A 19 9.92 -38.25 -46.08
C PHE A 19 8.99 -37.89 -44.92
N GLY A 20 9.08 -38.59 -43.80
CA GLY A 20 8.33 -38.28 -42.59
C GLY A 20 8.68 -36.91 -42.02
N TYR A 21 9.98 -36.56 -41.99
CA TYR A 21 10.43 -35.21 -41.62
C TYR A 21 9.88 -34.16 -42.58
N PHE A 22 10.04 -34.33 -43.90
CA PHE A 22 9.54 -33.35 -44.88
C PHE A 22 8.02 -33.21 -44.81
N LEU A 23 7.28 -34.32 -44.73
CA LEU A 23 5.83 -34.33 -44.57
C LEU A 23 5.41 -33.62 -43.28
N PHE A 24 6.08 -33.91 -42.16
CA PHE A 24 5.81 -33.26 -40.88
C PHE A 24 6.11 -31.76 -40.93
N THR A 25 7.25 -31.35 -41.49
CA THR A 25 7.62 -29.93 -41.63
C THR A 25 6.71 -29.16 -42.57
N THR A 26 6.10 -29.83 -43.54
CA THR A 26 5.18 -29.22 -44.52
C THR A 26 3.77 -29.09 -43.95
N LEU A 27 3.35 -30.04 -43.10
CA LEU A 27 1.99 -30.07 -42.53
C LEU A 27 1.88 -29.37 -41.17
N PHE A 28 2.97 -29.28 -40.40
CA PHE A 28 2.93 -28.81 -39.02
C PHE A 28 3.96 -27.70 -38.76
N PHE A 29 5.16 -28.07 -38.33
CA PHE A 29 6.25 -27.15 -38.03
C PHE A 29 7.59 -27.85 -38.19
N ASN A 30 8.69 -27.10 -38.26
CA ASN A 30 10.02 -27.69 -38.32
C ASN A 30 10.42 -28.19 -36.92
N PRO A 31 10.59 -29.51 -36.68
CA PRO A 31 10.94 -30.03 -35.36
C PRO A 31 12.38 -29.68 -34.94
N MET A 32 13.17 -29.12 -35.87
CA MET A 32 14.51 -28.56 -35.63
C MET A 32 14.49 -27.02 -35.52
N GLU A 33 13.32 -26.38 -35.51
CA GLU A 33 13.23 -24.95 -35.20
C GLU A 33 13.70 -24.71 -33.76
N GLY A 34 14.51 -23.67 -33.54
CA GLY A 34 14.98 -23.31 -32.21
C GLY A 34 13.87 -22.76 -31.31
N ASP A 35 14.19 -22.60 -30.03
CA ASP A 35 13.33 -21.89 -29.09
C ASP A 35 13.54 -20.37 -29.25
N TRP A 36 12.52 -19.58 -28.91
CA TRP A 36 12.63 -18.14 -28.81
C TRP A 36 13.66 -17.77 -27.75
N GLY A 37 14.74 -17.10 -28.16
CA GLY A 37 15.90 -16.82 -27.31
C GLY A 37 15.77 -15.62 -26.36
N HIS A 38 14.63 -14.93 -26.36
CA HIS A 38 14.43 -13.68 -25.62
C HIS A 38 13.22 -13.75 -24.66
N SER A 39 13.10 -12.80 -23.73
CA SER A 39 11.88 -12.66 -22.90
C SER A 39 10.62 -12.47 -23.77
N LEU A 40 9.46 -12.84 -23.24
CA LEU A 40 8.16 -12.63 -23.89
C LEU A 40 7.89 -11.14 -24.18
N SER A 41 8.44 -10.23 -23.38
CA SER A 41 8.32 -8.77 -23.62
C SER A 41 9.00 -8.31 -24.92
N ALA A 42 9.84 -9.15 -25.55
CA ALA A 42 10.42 -8.90 -26.87
C ALA A 42 9.44 -9.17 -28.02
N LEU A 43 8.34 -9.87 -27.76
CA LEU A 43 7.25 -10.12 -28.72
C LEU A 43 6.03 -9.23 -28.46
N THR A 44 6.13 -8.33 -27.49
CA THR A 44 5.06 -7.43 -27.08
C THR A 44 5.29 -6.04 -27.65
N PRO A 45 4.26 -5.42 -28.26
CA PRO A 45 4.35 -4.03 -28.72
C PRO A 45 4.78 -3.09 -27.58
N ARG A 46 5.56 -2.07 -27.91
CA ARG A 46 6.01 -1.06 -26.93
C ARG A 46 4.89 -0.20 -26.34
N ASN A 47 3.75 -0.10 -27.03
CA ASN A 47 2.65 0.81 -26.70
C ASN A 47 1.48 0.13 -25.97
N VAL A 48 1.66 -1.08 -25.44
CA VAL A 48 0.65 -1.71 -24.60
C VAL A 48 0.38 -0.87 -23.35
N ASP A 49 -0.84 -0.91 -22.82
CA ASP A 49 -1.19 -0.21 -21.59
C ASP A 49 -0.90 -1.03 -20.35
N LEU A 50 -1.07 -2.34 -20.42
CA LEU A 50 -0.79 -3.26 -19.31
C LEU A 50 0.11 -4.40 -19.78
N TRP A 51 1.04 -4.79 -18.91
CA TRP A 51 1.86 -5.97 -19.09
C TRP A 51 2.17 -6.61 -17.74
N VAL A 52 1.92 -7.91 -17.65
CA VAL A 52 2.30 -8.74 -16.51
C VAL A 52 2.93 -10.01 -17.06
N ALA A 53 4.10 -10.39 -16.57
CA ALA A 53 4.76 -11.63 -16.98
C ALA A 53 5.35 -12.40 -15.81
N LYS A 54 5.39 -13.73 -15.93
CA LYS A 54 6.03 -14.61 -14.97
C LYS A 54 6.75 -15.75 -15.70
N GLU A 55 8.03 -15.92 -15.39
CA GLU A 55 8.83 -17.08 -15.79
C GLU A 55 8.77 -18.16 -14.70
N LYS A 56 9.15 -19.40 -15.03
CA LYS A 56 9.16 -20.55 -14.10
C LYS A 56 7.82 -20.80 -13.41
N LEU A 57 6.75 -20.87 -14.20
CA LEU A 57 5.41 -21.22 -13.69
C LEU A 57 5.35 -22.64 -13.09
N GLY A 58 6.17 -23.57 -13.59
CA GLY A 58 6.20 -24.95 -13.12
C GLY A 58 6.58 -25.08 -11.64
N ASP A 59 7.30 -24.10 -11.10
CA ASP A 59 7.71 -24.08 -9.68
C ASP A 59 6.63 -23.46 -8.78
N LEU A 60 5.61 -22.81 -9.38
CA LEU A 60 4.56 -22.11 -8.64
C LEU A 60 3.34 -22.97 -8.37
N PHE A 61 3.13 -24.05 -9.14
CA PHE A 61 1.89 -24.83 -9.12
C PHE A 61 2.15 -26.33 -9.06
N GLU A 62 1.44 -27.04 -8.19
CA GLU A 62 1.55 -28.50 -8.09
C GLU A 62 0.24 -29.12 -7.56
N PRO A 63 -0.75 -29.50 -8.41
CA PRO A 63 -0.91 -29.22 -9.85
C PRO A 63 -1.65 -27.88 -10.12
N PHE A 64 -1.68 -27.39 -11.37
CA PHE A 64 -2.47 -26.20 -11.71
C PHE A 64 -3.98 -26.42 -11.45
N PRO A 65 -4.70 -25.44 -10.87
CA PRO A 65 -4.27 -24.09 -10.50
C PRO A 65 -3.80 -23.91 -9.04
N GLU A 66 -3.47 -24.98 -8.31
CA GLU A 66 -3.07 -24.93 -6.91
C GLU A 66 -1.64 -24.40 -6.74
N LEU A 67 -1.49 -23.24 -6.08
CA LEU A 67 -0.19 -22.63 -5.83
C LEU A 67 0.58 -23.36 -4.72
N VAL A 68 1.86 -23.69 -4.96
CA VAL A 68 2.76 -24.30 -3.97
C VAL A 68 2.88 -23.45 -2.70
N LEU A 69 2.83 -22.12 -2.85
CA LEU A 69 2.86 -21.21 -1.71
C LEU A 69 1.64 -21.41 -0.80
N LEU A 70 0.46 -21.74 -1.35
CA LEU A 70 -0.75 -21.95 -0.56
C LEU A 70 -0.62 -23.13 0.39
N GLU A 71 -0.01 -24.24 -0.01
CA GLU A 71 0.28 -25.35 0.90
C GLU A 71 1.21 -24.90 2.04
N THR A 72 2.24 -24.12 1.70
CA THR A 72 3.21 -23.63 2.69
C THR A 72 2.54 -22.73 3.74
N VAL A 73 1.73 -21.76 3.30
CA VAL A 73 1.05 -20.84 4.22
C VAL A 73 -0.14 -21.48 4.92
N ALA A 74 -0.79 -22.49 4.32
CA ALA A 74 -1.98 -23.18 4.88
C ALA A 74 -1.76 -23.79 6.26
N HIS A 75 -0.51 -24.11 6.61
CA HIS A 75 -0.18 -24.64 7.93
C HIS A 75 -0.12 -23.58 9.03
N THR A 76 0.08 -22.31 8.66
CA THR A 76 0.19 -21.22 9.63
C THR A 76 -1.17 -20.91 10.27
N ALA A 77 -1.16 -20.54 11.55
CA ALA A 77 -2.40 -20.15 12.25
C ALA A 77 -3.00 -18.88 11.63
N ALA A 78 -2.16 -17.92 11.26
CA ALA A 78 -2.61 -16.65 10.69
C ALA A 78 -3.25 -16.79 9.31
N TRP A 79 -2.70 -17.66 8.44
CA TRP A 79 -3.36 -17.95 7.16
C TRP A 79 -4.68 -18.68 7.36
N ARG A 80 -4.76 -19.67 8.25
CA ARG A 80 -6.02 -20.36 8.53
C ARG A 80 -7.09 -19.43 9.08
N ASP A 81 -6.69 -18.48 9.93
CA ASP A 81 -7.61 -17.46 10.42
C ASP A 81 -8.12 -16.56 9.26
N PHE A 82 -7.24 -16.21 8.31
CA PHE A 82 -7.57 -15.43 7.10
C PHE A 82 -8.46 -16.21 6.13
N ASP A 83 -8.08 -17.44 5.82
CA ASP A 83 -8.78 -18.31 4.88
C ASP A 83 -10.21 -18.65 5.34
N ASN A 84 -10.44 -18.69 6.66
CA ASN A 84 -11.76 -18.92 7.24
C ASN A 84 -12.51 -17.61 7.60
N SER A 85 -12.00 -16.45 7.18
CA SER A 85 -12.53 -15.15 7.60
C SER A 85 -13.64 -14.65 6.66
N PRO A 86 -14.71 -14.03 7.20
CA PRO A 86 -15.75 -13.41 6.37
C PRO A 86 -15.21 -12.34 5.43
N GLU A 87 -14.15 -11.64 5.84
CA GLU A 87 -13.50 -10.60 5.03
C GLU A 87 -12.80 -11.19 3.80
N GLN A 88 -12.15 -12.35 3.93
CA GLN A 88 -11.53 -13.06 2.82
C GLN A 88 -12.60 -13.60 1.87
N ALA A 89 -13.67 -14.19 2.40
CA ALA A 89 -14.81 -14.62 1.58
C ALA A 89 -15.40 -13.45 0.77
N GLN A 90 -15.60 -12.29 1.40
CA GLN A 90 -16.09 -11.09 0.72
C GLN A 90 -15.09 -10.59 -0.33
N LEU A 91 -13.79 -10.53 -0.01
CA LEU A 91 -12.77 -10.09 -0.97
C LEU A 91 -12.71 -11.02 -2.19
N ILE A 92 -12.80 -12.33 -1.97
CA ILE A 92 -12.82 -13.34 -3.04
C ILE A 92 -14.09 -13.18 -3.91
N GLU A 93 -15.24 -12.91 -3.30
CA GLU A 93 -16.50 -12.64 -3.99
C GLU A 93 -16.43 -11.33 -4.80
N ASP A 94 -15.95 -10.25 -4.20
CA ASP A 94 -15.78 -8.93 -4.83
C ASP A 94 -14.83 -8.99 -6.02
N LEU A 95 -13.78 -9.81 -5.93
CA LEU A 95 -12.82 -10.04 -7.02
C LEU A 95 -13.33 -11.06 -8.06
N GLY A 96 -14.45 -11.73 -7.83
CA GLY A 96 -15.04 -12.71 -8.74
C GLY A 96 -14.16 -13.95 -8.96
N ILE A 97 -13.18 -14.22 -8.09
CA ILE A 97 -12.18 -15.29 -8.27
C ILE A 97 -12.83 -16.68 -8.38
N PRO A 98 -13.81 -17.08 -7.54
CA PRO A 98 -14.37 -18.43 -7.60
C PRO A 98 -15.09 -18.69 -8.91
N GLU A 99 -15.83 -17.69 -9.40
CA GLU A 99 -16.55 -17.79 -10.66
C GLU A 99 -15.57 -17.86 -11.83
N LEU A 100 -14.49 -17.07 -11.81
CA LEU A 100 -13.41 -17.17 -12.80
C LEU A 100 -12.73 -18.54 -12.79
N LEU A 101 -12.36 -19.06 -11.62
CA LEU A 101 -11.73 -20.40 -11.50
C LEU A 101 -12.68 -21.50 -11.98
N ARG A 102 -13.96 -21.45 -11.59
CA ARG A 102 -14.99 -22.39 -12.06
C ARG A 102 -15.13 -22.34 -13.58
N GLN A 103 -15.17 -21.14 -14.19
CA GLN A 103 -15.22 -20.98 -15.64
C GLN A 103 -13.98 -21.58 -16.32
N VAL A 104 -12.79 -21.40 -15.74
CA VAL A 104 -11.55 -22.01 -16.24
C VAL A 104 -11.62 -23.53 -16.13
N GLU A 105 -12.03 -24.09 -15.00
CA GLU A 105 -12.17 -25.54 -14.80
C GLU A 105 -13.19 -26.16 -15.77
N GLU A 106 -14.35 -25.52 -15.95
CA GLU A 106 -15.38 -25.96 -16.90
C GLU A 106 -14.89 -25.90 -18.35
N ALA A 107 -14.17 -24.84 -18.72
CA ALA A 107 -13.57 -24.71 -20.04
C ALA A 107 -12.50 -25.79 -20.28
N LEU A 108 -11.68 -26.10 -19.27
CA LEU A 108 -10.68 -27.17 -19.35
C LEU A 108 -11.32 -28.56 -19.42
N ALA A 109 -12.42 -28.80 -18.69
CA ALA A 109 -13.15 -30.07 -18.74
C ALA A 109 -13.85 -30.32 -20.09
N GLN A 110 -14.24 -29.24 -20.79
CA GLN A 110 -14.86 -29.30 -22.12
C GLN A 110 -13.83 -29.34 -23.26
N ALA A 111 -12.54 -29.19 -22.97
CA ALA A 111 -11.50 -29.20 -23.99
C ALA A 111 -11.46 -30.56 -24.72
N PRO A 112 -11.32 -30.57 -26.06
CA PRO A 112 -11.32 -31.81 -26.85
C PRO A 112 -10.13 -32.74 -26.56
N ILE A 113 -9.11 -32.23 -25.86
CA ILE A 113 -7.96 -33.00 -25.38
C ILE A 113 -7.76 -32.64 -23.91
N SER A 114 -7.90 -33.63 -23.01
CA SER A 114 -7.59 -33.47 -21.58
C SER A 114 -6.08 -33.41 -21.41
N VAL A 115 -5.53 -32.19 -21.41
CA VAL A 115 -4.12 -31.93 -21.11
C VAL A 115 -4.06 -30.84 -20.05
N ASP A 116 -3.23 -31.05 -19.03
CA ASP A 116 -2.89 -30.02 -18.05
C ASP A 116 -2.30 -28.79 -18.80
N PRO A 117 -2.87 -27.59 -18.63
CA PRO A 117 -2.34 -26.36 -19.21
C PRO A 117 -0.85 -26.15 -18.93
N LEU A 118 -0.33 -26.50 -17.75
CA LEU A 118 1.10 -26.41 -17.46
C LEU A 118 1.92 -27.40 -18.28
N ALA A 119 1.37 -28.57 -18.59
CA ALA A 119 2.03 -29.55 -19.45
C ALA A 119 2.07 -29.07 -20.92
N VAL A 120 1.16 -28.20 -21.36
CA VAL A 120 1.15 -27.61 -22.72
C VAL A 120 2.00 -26.33 -22.79
N PHE A 121 1.81 -25.41 -21.84
CA PHE A 121 2.59 -24.18 -21.64
C PHE A 121 3.96 -24.44 -20.97
N GLY A 122 4.34 -25.71 -20.85
CA GLY A 122 5.64 -26.20 -20.39
C GLY A 122 6.12 -25.67 -19.05
N GLY A 123 5.27 -25.04 -18.24
CA GLY A 123 5.63 -24.33 -17.01
C GLY A 123 6.71 -23.24 -17.18
N ARG A 124 7.04 -22.81 -18.41
CA ARG A 124 8.26 -22.01 -18.67
C ARG A 124 8.04 -20.52 -18.47
N ALA A 125 7.07 -19.94 -19.16
CA ALA A 125 6.77 -18.51 -19.05
C ALA A 125 5.38 -18.20 -19.59
N VAL A 126 4.69 -17.27 -18.93
CA VAL A 126 3.45 -16.66 -19.40
C VAL A 126 3.53 -15.15 -19.28
N ALA A 127 2.82 -14.46 -20.14
CA ALA A 127 2.59 -13.04 -20.01
C ALA A 127 1.23 -12.63 -20.55
N ILE A 128 0.66 -11.58 -19.98
CA ILE A 128 -0.58 -10.95 -20.42
C ILE A 128 -0.24 -9.52 -20.80
N ALA A 129 -0.58 -9.14 -22.03
CA ALA A 129 -0.58 -7.76 -22.50
C ALA A 129 -2.01 -7.28 -22.72
N GLY A 130 -2.28 -6.02 -22.40
CA GLY A 130 -3.59 -5.40 -22.64
C GLY A 130 -3.47 -4.01 -23.24
N ASP A 131 -4.40 -3.71 -24.14
CA ASP A 131 -4.71 -2.37 -24.65
C ASP A 131 -6.12 -2.00 -24.15
N LEU A 132 -6.21 -0.92 -23.38
CA LEU A 132 -7.43 -0.53 -22.69
C LEU A 132 -8.22 0.47 -23.55
N ASP A 133 -8.45 0.13 -24.82
CA ASP A 133 -9.29 0.90 -25.74
C ASP A 133 -10.80 0.66 -25.45
N GLY A 134 -11.29 1.17 -24.32
CA GLY A 134 -12.71 1.07 -23.95
C GLY A 134 -13.01 1.57 -22.53
N ARG A 135 -14.25 2.04 -22.28
CA ARG A 135 -14.70 2.49 -20.94
C ARG A 135 -14.99 1.33 -19.96
N THR A 136 -14.81 0.08 -20.38
CA THR A 136 -15.08 -1.12 -19.58
C THR A 136 -14.04 -2.20 -19.89
N ALA A 137 -13.63 -2.96 -18.86
CA ALA A 137 -12.64 -4.04 -19.00
C ALA A 137 -13.07 -5.13 -19.99
N GLU A 138 -14.37 -5.34 -20.18
CA GLU A 138 -14.94 -6.33 -21.12
C GLU A 138 -14.62 -6.02 -22.59
N ASN A 139 -14.40 -4.75 -22.92
CA ASN A 139 -14.06 -4.31 -24.27
C ASN A 139 -12.56 -4.18 -24.52
N ALA A 140 -11.72 -4.36 -23.48
CA ALA A 140 -10.28 -4.28 -23.62
C ALA A 140 -9.78 -5.33 -24.61
N ASP A 141 -8.77 -4.96 -25.40
CA ASP A 141 -8.05 -5.91 -26.22
C ASP A 141 -6.89 -6.48 -25.44
N TRP A 142 -6.72 -7.79 -25.48
CA TRP A 142 -5.65 -8.45 -24.74
C TRP A 142 -5.00 -9.55 -25.55
N ALA A 143 -3.77 -9.88 -25.16
CA ALA A 143 -3.02 -11.02 -25.66
C ALA A 143 -2.34 -11.76 -24.51
N LEU A 144 -2.56 -13.07 -24.48
CA LEU A 144 -1.84 -14.04 -23.65
C LEU A 144 -0.69 -14.62 -24.47
N TYR A 145 0.52 -14.51 -23.95
CA TYR A 145 1.74 -15.07 -24.51
C TYR A 145 2.17 -16.21 -23.61
N GLY A 146 2.35 -17.40 -24.17
CA GLY A 146 2.82 -18.55 -23.41
C GLY A 146 3.89 -19.30 -24.16
N ARG A 147 5.01 -19.60 -23.49
CA ARG A 147 5.98 -20.56 -24.01
C ARG A 147 5.35 -21.95 -23.94
N VAL A 148 5.50 -22.74 -24.99
CA VAL A 148 4.91 -24.08 -25.09
C VAL A 148 5.97 -25.11 -25.43
N ASN A 149 5.72 -26.37 -25.07
CA ASN A 149 6.55 -27.48 -25.54
C ASN A 149 6.11 -27.96 -26.93
N TRP A 150 6.71 -29.06 -27.40
CA TRP A 150 6.39 -29.63 -28.72
C TRP A 150 4.91 -30.03 -28.88
N MET A 151 4.21 -30.39 -27.79
CA MET A 151 2.77 -30.72 -27.83
C MET A 151 1.93 -29.47 -28.06
N GLY A 152 2.27 -28.35 -27.40
CA GLY A 152 1.57 -27.08 -27.65
C GLY A 152 1.81 -26.54 -29.06
N LYS A 153 3.05 -26.67 -29.59
CA LYS A 153 3.35 -26.36 -31.00
C LYS A 153 2.45 -27.15 -31.95
N LEU A 154 2.36 -28.46 -31.73
CA LEU A 154 1.51 -29.35 -32.52
C LEU A 154 0.02 -29.01 -32.36
N GLY A 155 -0.43 -28.66 -31.16
CA GLY A 155 -1.80 -28.25 -30.87
C GLY A 155 -2.26 -27.08 -31.74
N VAL A 156 -1.43 -26.04 -31.86
CA VAL A 156 -1.74 -24.89 -32.74
C VAL A 156 -1.78 -25.30 -34.22
N SER A 157 -0.81 -26.10 -34.69
CA SER A 157 -0.81 -26.60 -36.07
C SER A 157 -2.01 -27.51 -36.38
N LEU A 158 -2.62 -28.12 -35.36
CA LEU A 158 -3.77 -29.02 -35.52
C LEU A 158 -5.13 -28.32 -35.47
N ILE A 159 -5.21 -27.03 -35.12
CA ILE A 159 -6.48 -26.28 -35.01
C ILE A 159 -7.43 -26.52 -36.20
N PRO A 160 -6.98 -26.46 -37.48
CA PRO A 160 -7.86 -26.71 -38.63
C PRO A 160 -8.47 -28.13 -38.68
N TYR A 161 -7.88 -29.09 -37.96
CA TYR A 161 -8.25 -30.51 -37.99
C TYR A 161 -8.96 -30.98 -36.72
N LEU A 162 -9.19 -30.10 -35.74
CA LEU A 162 -9.81 -30.44 -34.44
C LEU A 162 -11.34 -30.62 -34.50
N GLY A 163 -11.98 -30.44 -35.66
CA GLY A 163 -13.43 -30.56 -35.79
C GLY A 163 -14.21 -29.49 -35.02
N LEU A 164 -13.63 -28.30 -34.81
CA LEU A 164 -14.26 -27.20 -34.07
C LEU A 164 -15.56 -26.71 -34.74
N GLU A 165 -15.69 -26.91 -36.05
CA GLU A 165 -16.91 -26.64 -36.81
C GLU A 165 -18.10 -27.50 -36.34
N ASP A 166 -17.85 -28.75 -35.94
CA ASP A 166 -18.89 -29.64 -35.39
C ASP A 166 -19.38 -29.16 -34.00
N GLN A 167 -18.61 -28.28 -33.34
CA GLN A 167 -18.95 -27.63 -32.07
C GLN A 167 -19.54 -26.23 -32.26
N GLY A 168 -19.83 -25.82 -33.50
CA GLY A 168 -20.41 -24.53 -33.83
C GLY A 168 -19.41 -23.36 -33.92
N MET A 169 -18.10 -23.64 -33.90
CA MET A 169 -17.05 -22.63 -34.08
C MET A 169 -16.55 -22.62 -35.52
N ALA A 170 -16.41 -21.43 -36.12
CA ALA A 170 -15.76 -21.24 -37.40
C ALA A 170 -14.25 -20.97 -37.20
N VAL A 171 -13.42 -21.66 -37.99
CA VAL A 171 -11.96 -21.51 -38.01
C VAL A 171 -11.54 -20.88 -39.34
N GLU A 172 -10.92 -19.71 -39.29
CA GLU A 172 -10.38 -19.00 -40.45
C GLU A 172 -8.86 -18.87 -40.30
N GLU A 173 -8.09 -19.41 -41.26
CA GLU A 173 -6.64 -19.18 -41.30
C GLU A 173 -6.36 -17.80 -41.92
N VAL A 174 -5.81 -16.89 -41.11
CA VAL A 174 -5.54 -15.49 -41.50
C VAL A 174 -4.16 -15.37 -42.14
N SER A 175 -3.16 -16.02 -41.55
CA SER A 175 -1.78 -16.11 -42.04
C SER A 175 -1.12 -17.40 -41.53
N ASP A 176 0.08 -17.76 -42.02
CA ASP A 176 0.77 -19.00 -41.62
C ASP A 176 0.87 -19.12 -40.10
N SER A 177 0.25 -20.15 -39.52
CA SER A 177 0.17 -20.36 -38.07
C SER A 177 -0.51 -19.20 -37.33
N HIS A 178 -1.53 -18.56 -37.91
CA HIS A 178 -2.46 -17.62 -37.27
C HIS A 178 -3.90 -17.94 -37.69
N PHE A 179 -4.69 -18.38 -36.71
CA PHE A 179 -6.07 -18.77 -36.87
C PHE A 179 -6.99 -17.81 -36.11
N LYS A 180 -8.14 -17.51 -36.70
CA LYS A 180 -9.22 -16.76 -36.10
C LYS A 180 -10.38 -17.71 -35.83
N LEU A 181 -10.79 -17.77 -34.57
CA LEU A 181 -11.92 -18.55 -34.08
C LEU A 181 -13.10 -17.61 -33.84
N SER A 182 -14.28 -17.98 -34.33
CA SER A 182 -15.52 -17.21 -34.16
C SER A 182 -16.73 -18.13 -34.02
N GLY A 183 -17.84 -17.65 -33.46
CA GLY A 183 -19.06 -18.46 -33.27
C GLY A 183 -19.02 -19.33 -32.00
N GLY A 184 -19.97 -20.26 -31.87
CA GLY A 184 -20.16 -21.06 -30.66
C GLY A 184 -20.63 -20.21 -29.46
N GLN A 185 -20.08 -20.51 -28.27
CA GLN A 185 -20.31 -19.73 -27.04
C GLN A 185 -19.32 -18.55 -26.86
N LEU A 186 -18.45 -18.30 -27.84
CA LEU A 186 -17.47 -17.21 -27.75
C LEU A 186 -18.17 -15.85 -27.87
N GLN A 187 -18.00 -14.99 -26.87
CA GLN A 187 -18.55 -13.64 -26.89
C GLN A 187 -17.80 -12.71 -27.86
N ARG A 188 -16.52 -13.00 -28.13
CA ARG A 188 -15.65 -12.26 -29.04
C ARG A 188 -14.81 -13.24 -29.86
N ASN A 189 -14.33 -12.79 -31.02
CA ASN A 189 -13.40 -13.58 -31.83
C ASN A 189 -12.10 -13.80 -31.04
N VAL A 190 -11.51 -14.98 -31.17
CA VAL A 190 -10.22 -15.32 -30.56
C VAL A 190 -9.23 -15.61 -31.67
N HIS A 191 -8.09 -14.94 -31.62
CA HIS A 191 -6.98 -15.11 -32.54
C HIS A 191 -5.89 -15.94 -31.86
N ILE A 192 -5.45 -17.01 -32.51
CA ILE A 192 -4.38 -17.88 -32.01
C ILE A 192 -3.27 -17.89 -33.04
N GLY A 193 -2.07 -17.46 -32.66
CA GLY A 193 -0.89 -17.56 -33.49
C GLY A 193 0.31 -18.19 -32.80
N ARG A 194 1.31 -18.56 -33.59
CA ARG A 194 2.56 -19.15 -33.11
C ARG A 194 3.79 -18.41 -33.64
N VAL A 195 4.76 -18.23 -32.76
CA VAL A 195 6.12 -17.74 -33.04
C VAL A 195 7.10 -18.70 -32.38
N LEU A 196 7.72 -19.60 -33.16
CA LEU A 196 8.58 -20.68 -32.63
C LEU A 196 7.89 -21.50 -31.51
N ASP A 197 8.41 -21.45 -30.29
CA ASP A 197 7.86 -22.05 -29.06
C ASP A 197 6.93 -21.13 -28.27
N VAL A 198 6.50 -20.00 -28.83
CA VAL A 198 5.54 -19.09 -28.18
C VAL A 198 4.19 -19.15 -28.88
N VAL A 199 3.13 -19.40 -28.12
CA VAL A 199 1.74 -19.26 -28.56
C VAL A 199 1.21 -17.92 -28.08
N VAL A 200 0.53 -17.21 -28.97
CA VAL A 200 -0.13 -15.94 -28.70
C VAL A 200 -1.62 -16.12 -28.91
N ILE A 201 -2.41 -15.93 -27.85
CA ILE A 201 -3.87 -15.98 -27.88
C ILE A 201 -4.37 -14.55 -27.62
N ALA A 202 -5.13 -13.96 -28.53
CA ALA A 202 -5.55 -12.57 -28.42
C ALA A 202 -7.01 -12.36 -28.83
N THR A 203 -7.65 -11.32 -28.30
CA THR A 203 -8.99 -10.89 -28.76
C THR A 203 -8.93 -10.11 -30.08
N ASN A 204 -7.74 -9.62 -30.43
CA ASN A 204 -7.48 -8.83 -31.63
C ASN A 204 -6.29 -9.44 -32.40
N GLY A 205 -6.51 -9.73 -33.69
CA GLY A 205 -5.50 -10.31 -34.57
C GLY A 205 -4.26 -9.42 -34.78
N GLU A 206 -4.36 -8.10 -34.57
CA GLU A 206 -3.21 -7.20 -34.69
C GLU A 206 -2.11 -7.52 -33.67
N LEU A 207 -2.46 -7.98 -32.46
CA LEU A 207 -1.47 -8.35 -31.43
C LEU A 207 -0.66 -9.59 -31.84
N VAL A 208 -1.30 -10.54 -32.52
CA VAL A 208 -0.64 -11.73 -33.08
C VAL A 208 0.31 -11.34 -34.23
N GLU A 209 -0.15 -10.48 -35.14
CA GLU A 209 0.67 -10.00 -36.25
C GLU A 209 1.83 -9.10 -35.78
N HIS A 210 1.64 -8.32 -34.70
CA HIS A 210 2.73 -7.60 -34.06
C HIS A 210 3.80 -8.56 -33.51
N ALA A 211 3.40 -9.62 -32.80
CA ALA A 211 4.34 -10.60 -32.27
C ALA A 211 5.18 -11.25 -33.39
N LYS A 212 4.55 -11.62 -34.52
CA LYS A 212 5.26 -12.14 -35.70
C LYS A 212 6.24 -11.13 -36.30
N ARG A 213 5.83 -9.86 -36.45
CA ARG A 213 6.71 -8.79 -36.94
C ARG A 213 7.89 -8.54 -36.02
N LEU A 214 7.64 -8.46 -34.71
CA LEU A 214 8.70 -8.30 -33.69
C LEU A 214 9.67 -9.48 -33.72
N SER A 215 9.19 -10.71 -33.92
CA SER A 215 10.08 -11.86 -34.10
C SER A 215 10.99 -11.74 -35.32
N GLN A 216 10.48 -11.23 -36.45
CA GLN A 216 11.27 -11.03 -37.67
C GLN A 216 12.28 -9.89 -37.51
N ALA A 217 11.93 -8.87 -36.74
CA ALA A 217 12.78 -7.72 -36.40
C ALA A 217 13.63 -7.95 -35.14
N ALA A 218 13.77 -9.19 -34.65
CA ALA A 218 14.54 -9.53 -33.45
C ALA A 218 14.17 -8.71 -32.18
N GLY A 219 12.92 -8.28 -32.08
CA GLY A 219 12.39 -7.48 -30.97
C GLY A 219 12.69 -5.99 -31.05
N GLU A 220 13.18 -5.48 -32.19
CA GLU A 220 13.25 -4.03 -32.44
C GLU A 220 11.85 -3.40 -32.25
N ASP A 221 11.76 -2.31 -31.48
CA ASP A 221 10.51 -1.66 -31.05
C ASP A 221 9.58 -2.45 -30.10
N SER A 222 10.09 -3.50 -29.46
CA SER A 222 9.35 -4.23 -28.41
C SER A 222 9.32 -3.48 -27.06
N LEU A 223 8.40 -3.89 -26.18
CA LEU A 223 8.35 -3.44 -24.79
C LEU A 223 9.68 -3.67 -24.06
N ARG A 224 10.35 -4.80 -24.35
CA ARG A 224 11.66 -5.14 -23.75
C ARG A 224 12.69 -4.03 -23.89
N LEU A 225 12.72 -3.35 -25.04
CA LEU A 225 13.68 -2.28 -25.34
C LEU A 225 13.17 -0.89 -24.94
N ALA A 226 11.97 -0.79 -24.37
CA ALA A 226 11.46 0.47 -23.88
C ALA A 226 12.21 0.88 -22.61
N THR A 227 12.85 2.05 -22.61
CA THR A 227 13.54 2.59 -21.41
C THR A 227 12.67 2.66 -20.16
N THR A 228 11.34 2.74 -20.32
CA THR A 228 10.35 2.76 -19.23
C THR A 228 10.12 1.39 -18.60
N TYR A 229 10.61 0.31 -19.22
CA TYR A 229 10.46 -1.07 -18.78
C TYR A 229 11.82 -1.74 -18.56
N GLU A 230 12.80 -1.53 -19.45
CA GLU A 230 14.11 -2.18 -19.39
C GLU A 230 14.84 -1.92 -18.07
N SER A 231 14.98 -0.64 -17.68
CA SER A 231 15.69 -0.25 -16.46
C SER A 231 14.98 -0.73 -15.19
N PRO A 232 13.66 -0.50 -15.01
CA PRO A 232 12.97 -0.90 -13.78
C PRO A 232 12.76 -2.40 -13.62
N VAL A 233 12.63 -3.13 -14.73
CA VAL A 233 12.37 -4.58 -14.69
C VAL A 233 13.68 -5.34 -14.75
N LEU A 234 14.40 -5.28 -15.87
CA LEU A 234 15.60 -6.11 -16.07
C LEU A 234 16.75 -5.74 -15.12
N GLY A 235 16.79 -4.49 -14.64
CA GLY A 235 17.79 -4.05 -13.66
C GLY A 235 17.54 -4.54 -12.24
N ASN A 236 16.30 -4.90 -11.89
CA ASN A 236 15.91 -5.33 -10.55
C ASN A 236 15.55 -6.83 -10.46
N MET A 237 15.47 -7.53 -11.59
CA MET A 237 15.27 -8.99 -11.62
C MET A 237 16.46 -9.72 -10.97
N GLY A 238 16.15 -10.68 -10.10
CA GLY A 238 17.14 -11.61 -9.56
C GLY A 238 17.74 -12.52 -10.64
N PRO A 239 18.87 -13.19 -10.34
CA PRO A 239 19.53 -14.09 -11.28
C PRO A 239 18.63 -15.26 -11.69
N ASP A 240 17.75 -15.69 -10.79
CA ASP A 240 16.83 -16.81 -10.98
C ASP A 240 15.49 -16.41 -11.63
N ARG A 241 15.24 -15.11 -11.79
CA ARG A 241 14.05 -14.55 -12.46
C ARG A 241 12.72 -15.11 -11.93
N GLU A 242 12.62 -15.18 -10.61
CA GLU A 242 11.43 -15.69 -9.93
C GLU A 242 10.36 -14.62 -9.72
N GLU A 243 10.70 -13.36 -9.97
CA GLU A 243 9.79 -12.23 -9.78
C GLU A 243 8.74 -12.12 -10.90
N VAL A 244 7.60 -11.53 -10.56
CA VAL A 244 6.58 -11.09 -11.50
C VAL A 244 7.02 -9.76 -12.10
N GLU A 245 7.09 -9.69 -13.43
CA GLU A 245 7.35 -8.46 -14.15
C GLU A 245 6.05 -7.67 -14.31
N LEU A 246 6.11 -6.36 -14.04
CA LEU A 246 4.94 -5.47 -14.07
C LEU A 246 5.21 -4.24 -14.95
N PHE A 247 4.24 -3.85 -15.75
CA PHE A 247 4.19 -2.55 -16.40
C PHE A 247 2.74 -2.09 -16.59
N ALA A 248 2.49 -0.81 -16.33
CA ALA A 248 1.19 -0.19 -16.54
C ALA A 248 1.32 1.27 -16.98
N ASN A 249 0.54 1.66 -17.99
CA ASN A 249 0.23 3.03 -18.36
C ASN A 249 -0.93 3.53 -17.50
N LEU A 250 -0.59 3.94 -16.27
CA LEU A 250 -1.58 4.34 -15.26
C LEU A 250 -2.54 5.42 -15.75
N ARG A 251 -2.10 6.33 -16.63
CA ARG A 251 -2.99 7.34 -17.19
C ARG A 251 -4.13 6.70 -18.00
N THR A 252 -3.80 5.84 -18.96
CA THR A 252 -4.83 5.16 -19.76
C THR A 252 -5.67 4.24 -18.88
N THR A 253 -5.05 3.53 -17.92
CA THR A 253 -5.79 2.66 -16.99
C THR A 253 -6.84 3.42 -16.19
N PHE A 254 -6.51 4.60 -15.64
CA PHE A 254 -7.47 5.42 -14.90
C PHE A 254 -8.59 5.95 -15.80
N ASP A 255 -8.23 6.46 -16.99
CA ASP A 255 -9.20 7.02 -17.95
C ASP A 255 -10.16 5.93 -18.47
N SER A 256 -9.67 4.73 -18.76
CA SER A 256 -10.43 3.62 -19.34
C SER A 256 -11.28 2.86 -18.32
N LEU A 257 -10.81 2.69 -17.08
CA LEU A 257 -11.57 2.02 -16.02
C LEU A 257 -12.55 2.95 -15.30
N GLY A 258 -12.60 4.25 -15.66
CA GLY A 258 -13.44 5.23 -14.99
C GLY A 258 -13.07 5.44 -13.53
N LEU A 259 -11.79 5.26 -13.18
CA LEU A 259 -11.29 5.45 -11.82
C LEU A 259 -11.34 6.94 -11.44
N PRO A 260 -11.41 7.26 -10.13
CA PRO A 260 -11.45 8.65 -9.67
C PRO A 260 -10.29 9.48 -10.22
N ALA A 261 -10.60 10.67 -10.72
CA ALA A 261 -9.60 11.63 -11.23
C ALA A 261 -8.64 12.16 -10.15
N THR A 262 -8.99 11.94 -8.89
CA THR A 262 -8.18 12.18 -7.70
C THR A 262 -8.17 10.90 -6.88
N TRP A 263 -7.03 10.22 -6.86
CA TRP A 263 -6.83 9.04 -6.03
C TRP A 263 -5.37 9.00 -5.55
N PRO A 264 -5.12 8.96 -4.23
CA PRO A 264 -6.12 9.02 -3.14
C PRO A 264 -6.89 10.36 -3.07
N ASP A 265 -7.99 10.44 -2.31
CA ASP A 265 -8.84 11.64 -2.23
C ASP A 265 -8.26 12.70 -1.27
N PRO A 266 -7.86 13.91 -1.77
CA PRO A 266 -7.33 14.98 -0.93
C PRO A 266 -8.37 15.66 -0.03
N THR A 267 -9.65 15.35 -0.22
CA THR A 267 -10.79 15.85 0.54
C THR A 267 -11.41 14.80 1.47
N SER A 268 -10.79 13.62 1.56
CA SER A 268 -11.21 12.57 2.50
C SER A 268 -11.27 13.10 3.94
N GLU A 269 -12.28 12.67 4.69
CA GLU A 269 -12.38 12.94 6.14
C GLU A 269 -11.25 12.22 6.91
N SER A 270 -10.66 11.17 6.32
CA SER A 270 -9.48 10.52 6.87
C SER A 270 -8.24 11.36 6.64
N PHE A 271 -7.64 11.84 7.73
CA PHE A 271 -6.38 12.59 7.70
C PHE A 271 -5.27 11.86 6.90
N ALA A 272 -5.13 10.54 7.10
CA ALA A 272 -4.08 9.76 6.46
C ALA A 272 -4.28 9.70 4.93
N GLU A 273 -5.53 9.55 4.47
CA GLU A 273 -5.85 9.54 3.04
C GLU A 273 -5.63 10.93 2.44
N ALA A 274 -6.19 11.99 3.06
CA ALA A 274 -6.06 13.35 2.59
C ALA A 274 -4.58 13.81 2.53
N MET A 275 -3.77 13.47 3.54
CA MET A 275 -2.35 13.77 3.56
C MET A 275 -1.58 12.98 2.49
N THR A 276 -1.89 11.69 2.31
CA THR A 276 -1.26 10.87 1.27
C THR A 276 -1.60 11.40 -0.12
N ALA A 277 -2.86 11.76 -0.35
CA ALA A 277 -3.35 12.37 -1.59
C ALA A 277 -2.63 13.69 -1.92
N ARG A 278 -2.30 14.50 -0.92
CA ARG A 278 -1.54 15.74 -1.10
C ARG A 278 -0.09 15.47 -1.47
N LEU A 279 0.50 14.40 -0.92
CA LEU A 279 1.89 14.02 -1.18
C LEU A 279 2.06 13.32 -2.52
N ILE A 280 1.12 12.46 -2.93
CA ILE A 280 1.17 11.65 -4.16
C ILE A 280 -0.25 11.51 -4.74
N GLN A 281 -0.39 11.74 -6.05
CA GLN A 281 -1.61 11.48 -6.81
C GLN A 281 -1.33 10.43 -7.89
N ALA A 282 -1.99 9.28 -7.84
CA ALA A 282 -1.82 8.23 -8.85
C ALA A 282 -2.17 8.72 -10.27
N PRO A 283 -3.19 9.57 -10.49
CA PRO A 283 -3.47 10.14 -11.82
C PRO A 283 -2.36 11.05 -12.38
N ALA A 284 -1.44 11.51 -11.54
CA ALA A 284 -0.24 12.23 -11.98
C ALA A 284 0.86 11.29 -12.48
N CYS A 285 0.77 9.98 -12.20
CA CYS A 285 1.68 8.98 -12.75
C CYS A 285 1.28 8.65 -14.18
N LYS A 286 2.21 8.82 -15.13
CA LYS A 286 2.02 8.44 -16.53
C LYS A 286 2.13 6.93 -16.71
N ASN A 287 3.23 6.36 -16.24
CA ASN A 287 3.48 4.93 -16.29
C ASN A 287 4.29 4.47 -15.09
N VAL A 288 4.22 3.18 -14.81
CA VAL A 288 4.97 2.49 -13.76
C VAL A 288 5.42 1.13 -14.29
N ALA A 289 6.63 0.71 -13.94
CA ALA A 289 7.17 -0.60 -14.26
C ALA A 289 8.05 -1.10 -13.13
N GLY A 290 8.21 -2.41 -13.02
CA GLY A 290 9.07 -2.99 -12.00
C GLY A 290 8.84 -4.47 -11.77
N VAL A 291 9.27 -4.95 -10.61
CA VAL A 291 9.26 -6.36 -10.24
C VAL A 291 8.61 -6.58 -8.88
N LEU A 292 7.93 -7.71 -8.76
CA LEU A 292 7.28 -8.18 -7.55
C LEU A 292 7.75 -9.61 -7.22
N GLY A 293 8.47 -9.77 -6.11
CA GLY A 293 8.98 -11.05 -5.62
C GLY A 293 8.34 -11.44 -4.28
N PHE A 294 8.41 -12.74 -3.97
CA PHE A 294 7.84 -13.33 -2.76
C PHE A 294 8.88 -14.07 -1.88
N ASP A 295 10.17 -14.00 -2.22
CA ASP A 295 11.24 -14.65 -1.45
C ASP A 295 11.44 -13.99 -0.07
N GLY A 296 11.28 -14.77 0.99
CA GLY A 296 11.35 -14.32 2.39
C GLY A 296 10.27 -13.32 2.81
N GLY A 297 9.24 -13.11 1.98
CA GLY A 297 8.20 -12.09 2.15
C GLY A 297 7.93 -11.31 0.87
N LEU A 298 7.20 -10.19 0.96
CA LEU A 298 6.86 -9.34 -0.19
C LEU A 298 8.03 -8.40 -0.53
N ASN A 299 8.53 -8.47 -1.77
CA ASN A 299 9.52 -7.55 -2.31
C ASN A 299 8.96 -6.86 -3.54
N LEU A 300 8.91 -5.53 -3.55
CA LEU A 300 8.39 -4.75 -4.67
C LEU A 300 9.36 -3.61 -4.99
N ASP A 301 9.80 -3.55 -6.23
CA ASP A 301 10.59 -2.44 -6.76
C ASP A 301 9.91 -1.88 -7.99
N LEU A 302 9.49 -0.62 -7.92
CA LEU A 302 8.81 0.09 -9.00
C LEU A 302 9.55 1.37 -9.34
N GLU A 303 9.66 1.68 -10.62
CA GLU A 303 10.00 3.00 -11.12
C GLU A 303 8.89 3.49 -12.05
N GLY A 304 8.50 4.74 -11.88
CA GLY A 304 7.47 5.37 -12.69
C GLY A 304 7.80 6.80 -13.05
N ARG A 305 7.03 7.33 -14.00
CA ARG A 305 7.20 8.70 -14.50
C ARG A 305 5.98 9.54 -14.18
N PHE A 306 6.21 10.77 -13.74
CA PHE A 306 5.15 11.73 -13.54
C PHE A 306 4.84 12.51 -14.81
N SER A 307 3.58 12.92 -14.92
CA SER A 307 3.09 13.98 -15.78
C SER A 307 3.32 15.29 -15.02
N SER A 308 4.35 16.04 -15.42
CA SER A 308 4.80 17.25 -14.73
C SER A 308 3.74 18.35 -14.66
N GLU A 309 2.75 18.30 -15.57
CA GLU A 309 1.61 19.19 -15.63
C GLU A 309 0.48 18.82 -14.64
N LYS A 310 0.53 17.61 -14.07
CA LYS A 310 -0.46 17.10 -13.11
C LYS A 310 0.03 17.07 -11.66
N ILE A 311 1.31 17.35 -11.41
CA ILE A 311 1.83 17.48 -10.04
C ILE A 311 1.51 18.89 -9.50
N SER A 312 1.15 18.98 -8.22
CA SER A 312 0.90 20.27 -7.57
C SER A 312 2.19 21.04 -7.31
N ASP A 313 2.09 22.35 -7.04
CA ASP A 313 3.25 23.17 -6.67
C ASP A 313 3.93 22.65 -5.39
N PHE A 314 3.15 22.18 -4.43
CA PHE A 314 3.65 21.53 -3.21
C PHE A 314 4.46 20.27 -3.55
N GLN A 315 3.87 19.36 -4.33
CA GLN A 315 4.54 18.14 -4.78
C GLN A 315 5.84 18.47 -5.52
N ALA A 316 5.82 19.44 -6.44
CA ALA A 316 7.00 19.88 -7.16
C ALA A 316 8.11 20.40 -6.22
N ARG A 317 7.79 21.09 -5.11
CA ARG A 317 8.77 21.52 -4.10
C ARG A 317 9.33 20.34 -3.32
N VAL A 318 8.48 19.44 -2.83
CA VAL A 318 8.90 18.23 -2.11
C VAL A 318 9.80 17.35 -2.99
N TYR A 319 9.41 17.12 -4.25
CA TYR A 319 10.10 16.22 -5.17
C TYR A 319 11.44 16.77 -5.65
N ARG A 320 11.66 18.09 -5.57
CA ARG A 320 12.95 18.71 -5.89
C ARG A 320 13.98 18.58 -4.78
N ASN A 321 13.57 18.22 -3.57
CA ASN A 321 14.51 18.12 -2.47
C ASN A 321 15.51 16.99 -2.71
N LYS A 322 16.75 17.23 -2.29
CA LYS A 322 17.79 16.21 -2.36
C LYS A 322 17.43 15.07 -1.40
N GLY A 323 17.36 13.86 -1.93
CA GLY A 323 17.20 12.66 -1.11
C GLY A 323 18.38 12.44 -0.16
N PHE A 324 18.16 11.61 0.85
CA PHE A 324 19.16 11.12 1.79
C PHE A 324 19.64 9.72 1.42
N GLU A 325 20.85 9.39 1.84
CA GLU A 325 21.48 8.08 1.63
C GLU A 325 21.17 7.13 2.78
N GLN A 326 21.20 5.82 2.51
CA GLN A 326 20.98 4.77 3.51
C GLN A 326 21.94 4.87 4.71
N ASP A 327 23.22 5.21 4.46
CA ASP A 327 24.22 5.37 5.53
C ASP A 327 23.85 6.50 6.51
N HIS A 328 23.31 7.60 6.00
CA HIS A 328 22.81 8.71 6.82
C HIS A 328 21.63 8.27 7.68
N VAL A 329 20.68 7.53 7.08
CA VAL A 329 19.54 6.95 7.82
C VAL A 329 20.05 6.06 8.95
N LEU A 330 20.96 5.14 8.64
CA LEU A 330 21.43 4.16 9.61
C LEU A 330 22.19 4.82 10.76
N ARG A 331 23.12 5.72 10.46
CA ARG A 331 24.06 6.27 11.46
C ARG A 331 23.48 7.40 12.29
N ASP A 332 22.62 8.23 11.69
CA ASP A 332 22.17 9.49 12.30
C ASP A 332 20.69 9.46 12.64
N ILE A 333 19.85 8.84 11.82
CA ILE A 333 18.39 8.86 11.98
C ILE A 333 17.91 7.72 12.88
N ALA A 334 18.15 6.47 12.47
CA ALA A 334 17.74 5.27 13.21
C ALA A 334 18.43 5.15 14.58
N ARG A 335 19.53 5.89 14.78
CA ARG A 335 20.23 5.98 16.07
C ARG A 335 19.43 6.74 17.13
N MET A 336 18.52 7.63 16.74
CA MET A 336 17.64 8.32 17.69
C MET A 336 16.45 7.46 18.12
N ALA A 337 16.13 6.41 17.36
CA ALA A 337 14.95 5.60 17.58
C ALA A 337 15.24 4.44 18.55
N PRO A 338 14.39 4.22 19.57
CA PRO A 338 14.47 3.03 20.43
C PRO A 338 14.41 1.72 19.64
N PRO A 339 14.96 0.61 20.16
CA PRO A 339 14.99 -0.67 19.44
C PRO A 339 13.60 -1.31 19.26
N ASP A 340 12.66 -0.97 20.13
CA ASP A 340 11.24 -1.35 20.14
C ASP A 340 10.36 -0.35 19.37
N THR A 341 10.93 0.43 18.45
CA THR A 341 10.17 1.35 17.60
C THR A 341 9.16 0.60 16.73
N ALA A 342 7.89 1.00 16.84
CA ALA A 342 6.77 0.46 16.06
C ALA A 342 6.64 1.13 14.69
N ALA A 343 6.94 2.43 14.57
CA ALA A 343 7.08 3.09 13.28
C ALA A 343 8.17 4.17 13.30
N LEU A 344 8.94 4.26 12.22
CA LEU A 344 9.86 5.37 11.95
C LEU A 344 9.56 5.94 10.58
N VAL A 345 9.29 7.25 10.51
CA VAL A 345 9.07 7.97 9.25
C VAL A 345 10.09 9.08 9.14
N TYR A 346 10.92 9.04 8.10
CA TYR A 346 11.91 10.08 7.81
C TYR A 346 11.63 10.70 6.44
N LEU A 347 11.41 12.01 6.41
CA LEU A 347 11.00 12.76 5.23
C LEU A 347 11.93 13.95 5.01
N HIS A 348 12.44 14.11 3.79
CA HIS A 348 13.07 15.33 3.30
C HIS A 348 12.04 16.16 2.52
N GLY A 349 11.59 17.25 3.11
CA GLY A 349 10.57 18.13 2.56
C GLY A 349 10.56 19.49 3.25
N PRO A 350 10.06 20.55 2.60
CA PRO A 350 10.00 21.88 3.19
C PRO A 350 9.04 21.85 4.38
N VAL A 351 9.55 22.10 5.59
CA VAL A 351 8.75 21.97 6.83
C VAL A 351 7.54 22.90 6.82
N GLU A 352 7.71 24.12 6.31
CA GLU A 352 6.61 25.07 6.15
C GLU A 352 5.46 24.48 5.34
N ASP A 353 5.79 23.97 4.15
CA ASP A 353 4.81 23.41 3.23
C ASP A 353 4.15 22.16 3.79
N ILE A 354 4.92 21.27 4.43
CA ILE A 354 4.39 20.08 5.09
C ILE A 354 3.40 20.48 6.18
N LEU A 355 3.73 21.47 7.02
CA LEU A 355 2.82 21.95 8.07
C LEU A 355 1.55 22.56 7.49
N ARG A 356 1.65 23.29 6.36
CA ARG A 356 0.47 23.82 5.66
C ARG A 356 -0.44 22.69 5.17
N GLU A 357 0.12 21.63 4.58
CA GLU A 357 -0.68 20.48 4.10
C GLU A 357 -1.25 19.63 5.25
N VAL A 358 -0.52 19.49 6.37
CA VAL A 358 -1.04 18.88 7.59
C VAL A 358 -2.26 19.65 8.09
N LEU A 359 -2.15 20.98 8.24
CA LEU A 359 -3.27 21.84 8.66
C LEU A 359 -4.43 21.87 7.66
N ALA A 360 -4.15 21.65 6.37
CA ALA A 360 -5.17 21.52 5.33
C ALA A 360 -5.87 20.15 5.34
N SER A 361 -5.24 19.14 5.95
CA SER A 361 -5.78 17.78 6.09
C SER A 361 -6.47 17.56 7.43
N THR A 362 -6.33 18.48 8.39
CA THR A 362 -7.05 18.46 9.67
C THR A 362 -8.45 19.06 9.55
N GLU A 363 -9.34 18.66 10.45
CA GLU A 363 -10.70 19.21 10.54
C GLU A 363 -10.69 20.75 10.66
N PRO A 364 -11.57 21.47 9.93
CA PRO A 364 -11.62 22.93 9.98
C PRO A 364 -11.83 23.51 11.37
N ALA A 365 -12.62 22.84 12.22
CA ALA A 365 -12.87 23.26 13.60
C ALA A 365 -11.61 23.17 14.47
N LEU A 366 -10.85 22.08 14.35
CA LEU A 366 -9.57 21.92 15.07
C LEU A 366 -8.57 23.01 14.63
N ARG A 367 -8.46 23.26 13.32
CA ARG A 367 -7.60 24.32 12.79
C ARG A 367 -7.97 25.70 13.34
N GLN A 368 -9.27 26.01 13.36
CA GLN A 368 -9.76 27.29 13.89
C GLN A 368 -9.45 27.43 15.38
N ASN A 369 -9.63 26.37 16.17
CA ASN A 369 -9.30 26.36 17.60
C ASN A 369 -7.81 26.62 17.83
N ILE A 370 -6.92 25.99 17.06
CA ILE A 370 -5.47 26.22 17.14
C ILE A 370 -5.16 27.68 16.79
N GLU A 371 -5.73 28.20 15.71
CA GLU A 371 -5.54 29.60 15.29
C GLU A 371 -6.00 30.59 16.36
N ASP A 372 -7.16 30.37 16.98
CA ASP A 372 -7.69 31.23 18.03
C ASP A 372 -6.81 31.25 19.29
N VAL A 373 -6.31 30.09 19.71
CA VAL A 373 -5.38 29.98 20.84
C VAL A 373 -4.10 30.76 20.56
N PHE A 374 -3.45 30.56 19.41
CA PHE A 374 -2.22 31.28 19.07
C PHE A 374 -2.44 32.78 18.87
N ARG A 375 -3.55 33.18 18.24
CA ARG A 375 -3.91 34.59 18.06
C ARG A 375 -4.16 35.29 19.39
N SER A 376 -4.76 34.60 20.35
CA SER A 376 -5.03 35.16 21.68
C SER A 376 -3.74 35.51 22.45
N THR A 377 -2.58 34.95 22.08
CA THR A 377 -1.28 35.35 22.65
C THR A 377 -0.88 36.78 22.30
N GLY A 378 -1.45 37.35 21.23
CA GLY A 378 -1.10 38.68 20.70
C GLY A 378 0.22 38.72 19.92
N ARG A 379 0.94 37.59 19.81
CA ARG A 379 2.20 37.51 19.07
C ARG A 379 2.01 37.25 17.58
N TRP A 380 1.05 36.40 17.22
CA TRP A 380 0.75 36.04 15.84
C TRP A 380 -0.64 36.53 15.47
N ALA A 381 -0.78 37.13 14.28
CA ALA A 381 -2.06 37.57 13.76
C ALA A 381 -2.89 36.41 13.19
N SER A 382 -2.22 35.35 12.72
CA SER A 382 -2.83 34.17 12.12
C SER A 382 -1.98 32.92 12.33
N LEU A 383 -2.57 31.75 12.14
CA LEU A 383 -1.83 30.48 12.18
C LEU A 383 -0.80 30.37 11.04
N SER A 384 -1.06 31.00 9.89
CA SER A 384 -0.12 31.03 8.77
C SER A 384 1.21 31.72 9.13
N GLU A 385 1.17 32.79 9.92
CA GLU A 385 2.36 33.51 10.38
C GLU A 385 3.24 32.64 11.28
N LEU A 386 2.62 31.87 12.18
CA LEU A 386 3.33 30.89 13.01
C LEU A 386 3.99 29.80 12.14
N VAL A 387 3.28 29.30 11.14
CA VAL A 387 3.81 28.28 10.22
C VAL A 387 5.00 28.81 9.43
N GLU A 388 4.95 30.06 8.95
CA GLU A 388 6.07 30.73 8.27
C GLU A 388 7.26 30.92 9.21
N GLU A 389 7.03 31.29 10.48
CA GLU A 389 8.09 31.45 11.46
C GLU A 389 8.78 30.11 11.78
N ILE A 390 8.01 29.02 11.95
CA ILE A 390 8.56 27.67 12.12
C ILE A 390 9.29 27.22 10.86
N GLY A 391 8.72 27.47 9.69
CA GLY A 391 9.29 27.15 8.38
C GLY A 391 10.62 27.85 8.12
N GLY A 392 10.72 29.12 8.48
CA GLY A 392 11.96 29.91 8.40
C GLY A 392 13.04 29.41 9.35
N ALA A 393 12.66 28.85 10.50
CA ALA A 393 13.57 28.32 11.50
C ALA A 393 14.06 26.89 11.20
N ALA A 394 13.29 26.08 10.48
CA ALA A 394 13.57 24.65 10.24
C ALA A 394 14.26 24.36 8.90
N HIS A 395 15.12 23.35 8.87
CA HIS A 395 15.64 22.70 7.66
C HIS A 395 14.60 21.78 7.04
N ASP A 396 14.84 21.35 5.80
CA ASP A 396 13.88 20.59 4.99
C ASP A 396 13.89 19.09 5.34
N ARG A 397 13.73 18.74 6.61
CA ARG A 397 13.72 17.36 7.08
C ARG A 397 12.96 17.18 8.39
N LEU A 398 12.21 16.09 8.47
CA LEU A 398 11.40 15.67 9.63
C LEU A 398 11.60 14.19 9.90
N LEU A 399 11.61 13.84 11.17
CA LEU A 399 11.62 12.47 11.67
C LEU A 399 10.47 12.29 12.65
N LEU A 400 9.64 11.27 12.44
CA LEU A 400 8.65 10.80 13.38
C LEU A 400 9.06 9.40 13.85
N ILE A 401 9.11 9.20 15.17
CA ILE A 401 9.32 7.92 15.82
C ILE A 401 8.07 7.61 16.63
N VAL A 402 7.53 6.41 16.50
CA VAL A 402 6.33 5.94 17.20
C VAL A 402 6.65 4.61 17.86
N ARG A 403 6.23 4.45 19.11
CA ARG A 403 6.34 3.21 19.90
C ARG A 403 5.06 2.99 20.71
N GLU A 404 4.98 1.81 21.32
CA GLU A 404 4.00 1.53 22.36
C GLU A 404 4.13 2.52 23.53
N GLU A 405 2.99 3.00 24.03
CA GLU A 405 2.89 3.79 25.25
C GLU A 405 2.73 2.81 26.42
N ASP A 406 3.86 2.35 26.96
CA ASP A 406 3.97 1.38 28.07
C ASP A 406 4.68 1.98 29.29
N TYR A 407 4.81 3.31 29.34
CA TYR A 407 5.59 4.00 30.36
C TYR A 407 4.87 4.10 31.71
N GLY A 408 3.55 3.90 31.74
CA GLY A 408 2.74 4.07 32.95
C GLY A 408 2.66 5.53 33.39
N PRO A 409 2.02 5.82 34.53
CA PRO A 409 1.84 7.20 34.97
C PRO A 409 3.19 7.87 35.27
N ILE A 410 3.30 9.12 34.85
CA ILE A 410 4.41 10.01 35.21
C ILE A 410 4.26 10.38 36.67
N VAL A 411 5.28 10.15 37.50
CA VAL A 411 5.23 10.50 38.92
C VAL A 411 6.46 11.35 39.23
N ALA A 412 6.25 12.65 39.35
CA ALA A 412 7.22 13.61 39.86
C ALA A 412 6.87 13.99 41.31
N LEU A 413 7.81 14.62 42.02
CA LEU A 413 7.56 15.16 43.37
C LEU A 413 7.46 16.68 43.30
N HIS A 414 6.36 17.24 43.80
CA HIS A 414 6.17 18.69 43.82
C HIS A 414 7.17 19.36 44.79
N GLU A 415 7.93 20.33 44.25
CA GLU A 415 8.90 21.11 45.01
C GLU A 415 8.19 22.02 46.04
N GLY A 416 8.08 21.54 47.27
CA GLY A 416 7.52 22.30 48.40
C GLY A 416 6.52 21.51 49.25
N SER A 417 5.73 20.63 48.63
CA SER A 417 4.76 19.78 49.34
C SER A 417 5.24 18.33 49.48
N GLY A 418 6.17 17.88 48.63
CA GLY A 418 6.60 16.48 48.57
C GLY A 418 5.50 15.53 48.06
N GLN A 419 4.40 16.09 47.53
CA GLN A 419 3.31 15.32 46.96
C GLN A 419 3.71 14.78 45.59
N GLU A 420 3.35 13.52 45.34
CA GLU A 420 3.43 12.94 44.00
C GLU A 420 2.49 13.69 43.05
N MET A 421 3.02 14.11 41.90
CA MET A 421 2.31 14.84 40.86
C MET A 421 2.47 14.12 39.53
N SER A 422 1.37 14.12 38.77
CA SER A 422 1.28 13.59 37.41
C SER A 422 0.53 14.62 36.56
N PRO A 423 0.79 14.71 35.25
CA PRO A 423 -0.09 15.44 34.36
C PRO A 423 -1.51 14.87 34.46
N GLU A 424 -2.53 15.74 34.47
CA GLU A 424 -3.91 15.27 34.31
C GLU A 424 -4.09 14.72 32.90
N THR A 425 -4.62 13.51 32.79
CA THR A 425 -4.83 12.80 31.52
C THR A 425 -6.32 12.62 31.25
N ASP A 426 -6.74 12.75 29.99
CA ASP A 426 -8.10 12.40 29.56
C ASP A 426 -8.36 10.87 29.50
N GLY A 427 -7.32 10.06 29.72
CA GLY A 427 -7.37 8.59 29.71
C GLY A 427 -7.48 7.98 28.31
N SER A 428 -7.36 8.78 27.25
CA SER A 428 -7.37 8.26 25.89
C SER A 428 -6.13 7.41 25.59
N THR A 429 -6.30 6.37 24.79
CA THR A 429 -5.16 5.56 24.33
C THR A 429 -4.43 6.33 23.23
N VAL A 430 -3.12 6.46 23.36
CA VAL A 430 -2.25 7.06 22.34
C VAL A 430 -0.97 6.24 22.17
N PHE A 431 -0.25 6.44 21.08
CA PHE A 431 1.15 6.00 21.00
C PHE A 431 2.05 6.98 21.72
N ALA A 432 3.19 6.51 22.24
CA ALA A 432 4.29 7.40 22.54
C ALA A 432 4.99 7.76 21.22
N PHE A 433 5.12 9.06 20.95
CA PHE A 433 5.73 9.56 19.73
C PHE A 433 6.85 10.56 20.02
N THR A 434 7.76 10.70 19.06
CA THR A 434 8.75 11.76 19.02
C THR A 434 8.83 12.32 17.61
N LEU A 435 8.67 13.64 17.49
CA LEU A 435 8.92 14.41 16.29
C LEU A 435 10.27 15.12 16.43
N VAL A 436 11.14 14.96 15.45
CA VAL A 436 12.42 15.67 15.38
C VAL A 436 12.47 16.51 14.10
N THR A 437 12.83 17.78 14.27
CA THR A 437 13.20 18.68 13.17
C THR A 437 14.57 19.28 13.42
N TRP A 438 15.22 19.77 12.37
CA TRP A 438 16.54 20.37 12.45
C TRP A 438 16.44 21.86 12.20
N LEU A 439 17.14 22.68 12.97
CA LEU A 439 17.02 24.13 12.98
C LEU A 439 18.19 24.80 12.25
N ARG A 440 17.90 25.92 11.61
CA ARG A 440 18.84 26.71 10.82
C ARG A 440 19.70 27.59 11.73
N GLY A 441 20.81 27.01 12.20
CA GLY A 441 21.79 27.70 13.04
C GLY A 441 21.18 28.32 14.31
N ASN A 442 21.88 29.31 14.88
CA ASN A 442 21.46 29.94 16.13
C ASN A 442 20.14 30.69 16.00
N GLN A 443 19.87 31.31 14.85
CA GLN A 443 18.62 32.02 14.63
C GLN A 443 17.41 31.07 14.70
N GLY A 444 17.48 29.90 14.07
CA GLY A 444 16.41 28.90 14.17
C GLY A 444 16.18 28.41 15.60
N ILE A 445 17.26 28.21 16.37
CA ILE A 445 17.21 27.86 17.80
C ILE A 445 16.51 28.96 18.61
N GLU A 446 16.90 30.23 18.43
CA GLU A 446 16.29 31.37 19.10
C GLU A 446 14.81 31.51 18.75
N THR A 447 14.44 31.35 17.48
CA THR A 447 13.04 31.37 17.02
C THR A 447 12.23 30.29 17.73
N VAL A 448 12.66 29.02 17.70
CA VAL A 448 11.92 27.93 18.36
C VAL A 448 11.84 28.13 19.88
N ASN A 449 12.92 28.56 20.52
CA ASN A 449 12.91 28.85 21.95
C ASN A 449 11.97 30.00 22.30
N SER A 450 11.86 31.00 21.45
CA SER A 450 10.92 32.09 21.64
C SER A 450 9.46 31.63 21.48
N ILE A 451 9.17 30.67 20.59
CA ILE A 451 7.84 30.05 20.46
C ILE A 451 7.50 29.29 21.75
N ARG A 452 8.43 28.44 22.22
CA ARG A 452 8.29 27.69 23.49
C ARG A 452 8.06 28.65 24.68
N ASP A 453 8.76 29.78 24.72
CA ASP A 453 8.57 30.82 25.75
C ASP A 453 7.19 31.47 25.67
N ALA A 454 6.67 31.73 24.46
CA ALA A 454 5.36 32.34 24.28
C ALA A 454 4.24 31.42 24.82
N ILE A 455 4.37 30.11 24.61
CA ILE A 455 3.44 29.12 25.17
C ILE A 455 3.54 29.11 26.70
N GLY A 456 4.75 28.94 27.25
CA GLY A 456 4.94 28.86 28.71
C GLY A 456 4.59 30.14 29.49
N ARG A 457 4.63 31.31 28.85
CA ARG A 457 4.20 32.59 29.45
C ARG A 457 2.70 32.83 29.42
N ASN A 458 1.94 32.01 28.71
CA ASN A 458 0.48 32.13 28.58
C ASN A 458 -0.25 30.84 28.99
N PRO A 459 0.00 30.28 30.20
CA PRO A 459 -0.53 28.98 30.59
C PRO A 459 -2.06 28.88 30.46
N ASP A 460 -2.80 29.89 30.92
CA ASP A 460 -4.27 29.91 30.86
C ASP A 460 -4.83 29.79 29.43
N LYS A 461 -4.14 30.37 28.43
CA LYS A 461 -4.60 30.38 27.03
C LYS A 461 -4.42 29.02 26.37
N PHE A 462 -3.38 28.29 26.77
CA PHE A 462 -3.07 26.95 26.28
C PHE A 462 -3.64 25.85 27.18
N GLY A 463 -4.38 26.22 28.23
CA GLY A 463 -4.92 25.27 29.20
C GLY A 463 -3.82 24.49 29.93
N LEU A 464 -2.66 25.12 30.17
CA LEU A 464 -1.58 24.49 30.92
C LEU A 464 -1.94 24.46 32.40
N GLN A 465 -1.77 23.30 33.02
CA GLN A 465 -2.01 23.10 34.43
C GLN A 465 -1.14 21.95 34.95
N GLY A 466 -0.55 22.14 36.13
CA GLY A 466 0.25 21.11 36.79
C GLY A 466 -0.62 20.11 37.55
N GLY A 467 0.01 19.07 38.10
CA GLY A 467 -0.67 18.00 38.84
C GLY A 467 -1.24 18.41 40.20
N VAL A 468 -1.09 19.68 40.60
CA VAL A 468 -1.63 20.25 41.84
C VAL A 468 -2.28 21.59 41.53
N ALA A 469 -3.40 21.89 42.20
CA ALA A 469 -4.13 23.14 42.00
C ALA A 469 -3.23 24.38 42.20
N GLY A 470 -3.19 25.25 41.19
CA GLY A 470 -2.39 26.48 41.18
C GLY A 470 -0.98 26.34 40.58
N ASP A 471 -0.56 25.13 40.21
CA ASP A 471 0.68 24.90 39.47
C ASP A 471 0.49 25.25 37.97
N PRO A 472 1.34 26.09 37.36
CA PRO A 472 1.18 26.54 35.97
C PRO A 472 1.33 25.45 34.91
N GLY A 473 1.82 24.25 35.24
CA GLY A 473 1.96 23.15 34.27
C GLY A 473 3.01 23.40 33.19
N TYR A 474 3.92 24.34 33.43
CA TYR A 474 5.06 24.63 32.57
C TYR A 474 6.36 24.48 33.37
N TYR A 475 7.18 23.52 32.97
CA TYR A 475 8.43 23.21 33.66
C TYR A 475 9.61 23.41 32.72
N ARG A 476 10.69 23.98 33.24
CA ARG A 476 11.94 24.21 32.51
C ARG A 476 13.10 23.71 33.35
N TYR A 477 13.88 22.81 32.77
CA TYR A 477 15.01 22.18 33.45
C TYR A 477 16.02 21.64 32.43
N GLU A 478 17.14 21.11 32.90
CA GLU A 478 18.21 20.59 32.05
C GLU A 478 18.29 19.06 32.14
N VAL A 479 18.24 18.37 31.00
CA VAL A 479 18.43 16.91 30.91
C VAL A 479 19.63 16.64 30.03
N GLY A 480 20.66 15.98 30.57
CA GLY A 480 21.84 15.59 29.80
C GLY A 480 22.54 16.75 29.09
N GLY A 481 22.52 17.97 29.66
CA GLY A 481 23.12 19.15 29.05
C GLY A 481 22.17 20.00 28.18
N MET A 482 20.88 19.64 28.08
CA MET A 482 19.95 20.21 27.10
C MET A 482 18.74 20.91 27.76
N ASP A 483 18.35 22.09 27.24
CA ASP A 483 17.21 22.90 27.71
C ASP A 483 15.89 22.17 27.41
N THR A 484 15.39 21.48 28.43
CA THR A 484 14.17 20.69 28.38
C THR A 484 13.01 21.53 28.92
N ARG A 485 11.88 21.45 28.22
CA ARG A 485 10.65 22.13 28.62
C ARG A 485 9.47 21.21 28.49
N GLU A 486 8.63 21.22 29.51
CA GLU A 486 7.40 20.44 29.57
C GLU A 486 6.19 21.34 29.64
N PHE A 487 5.14 20.93 28.94
CA PHE A 487 3.86 21.58 28.87
C PHE A 487 2.79 20.55 29.24
N TRP A 488 2.20 20.69 30.42
CA TRP A 488 1.19 19.78 30.95
C TRP A 488 -0.19 20.38 30.73
N SER A 489 -1.09 19.60 30.14
CA SER A 489 -2.47 20.01 29.87
C SER A 489 -3.36 18.79 29.68
N PRO A 490 -4.56 18.76 30.29
CA PRO A 490 -5.53 17.67 30.10
C PRO A 490 -6.07 17.61 28.66
N PHE A 491 -5.85 18.67 27.87
CA PHE A 491 -6.21 18.71 26.46
C PHE A 491 -5.21 17.95 25.56
N ILE A 492 -4.08 17.49 26.11
CA ILE A 492 -3.14 16.64 25.40
C ILE A 492 -3.58 15.19 25.58
N PRO A 493 -3.99 14.49 24.51
CA PRO A 493 -4.57 13.16 24.61
C PRO A 493 -3.62 12.13 25.26
N GLY A 494 -4.17 11.39 26.22
CA GLY A 494 -3.64 10.18 26.84
C GLY A 494 -2.55 10.40 27.86
N THR A 495 -1.57 11.23 27.52
CA THR A 495 -0.38 11.51 28.35
C THR A 495 -0.50 12.79 29.16
N GLY A 496 -1.38 13.71 28.76
CA GLY A 496 -1.53 15.01 29.41
C GLY A 496 -0.30 15.91 29.31
N MET A 497 0.71 15.56 28.48
CA MET A 497 1.95 16.32 28.41
C MET A 497 2.61 16.36 27.02
N ILE A 498 3.36 17.42 26.78
CA ILE A 498 4.36 17.51 25.71
C ILE A 498 5.68 17.94 26.33
N ALA A 499 6.74 17.18 26.06
CA ALA A 499 8.11 17.55 26.38
C ALA A 499 8.85 17.97 25.11
N THR A 500 9.71 18.98 25.24
CA THR A 500 10.49 19.52 24.12
C THR A 500 11.93 19.76 24.53
N VAL A 501 12.86 19.48 23.63
CA VAL A 501 14.30 19.73 23.78
C VAL A 501 14.82 20.42 22.53
N VAL A 502 15.67 21.42 22.73
CA VAL A 502 16.52 21.96 21.66
C VAL A 502 17.97 21.72 22.05
N ASP A 503 18.70 20.95 21.25
CA ASP A 503 20.09 20.61 21.55
C ASP A 503 21.10 21.52 20.85
N GLY A 504 22.37 21.35 21.21
CA GLY A 504 23.48 22.12 20.64
C GLY A 504 23.81 21.80 19.17
N GLU A 505 23.29 20.70 18.62
CA GLU A 505 23.42 20.33 17.21
C GLU A 505 22.27 20.93 16.36
N GLY A 506 21.39 21.71 16.98
CA GLY A 506 20.26 22.33 16.32
C GLY A 506 19.11 21.36 16.04
N ARG A 507 18.96 20.28 16.81
CA ARG A 507 17.75 19.44 16.75
C ARG A 507 16.70 19.98 17.71
N CYS A 508 15.48 20.12 17.22
CA CYS A 508 14.29 20.31 18.05
C CYS A 508 13.55 18.98 18.13
N ILE A 509 13.47 18.44 19.34
CA ILE A 509 12.83 17.16 19.67
C ILE A 509 11.56 17.47 20.44
N VAL A 510 10.42 16.96 19.98
CA VAL A 510 9.10 17.10 20.60
C VAL A 510 8.54 15.71 20.83
N THR A 511 8.04 15.43 22.03
CA THR A 511 7.46 14.13 22.39
C THR A 511 6.31 14.32 23.34
N ASN A 512 5.38 13.37 23.35
CA ASN A 512 4.27 13.36 24.29
C ASN A 512 4.57 12.64 25.62
N HIS A 513 5.81 12.21 25.87
CA HIS A 513 6.13 11.58 27.15
C HIS A 513 7.60 11.80 27.56
N GLU A 514 7.85 12.21 28.82
CA GLU A 514 9.20 12.45 29.36
C GLU A 514 10.16 11.23 29.22
N ARG A 515 9.67 10.01 29.46
CA ARG A 515 10.48 8.78 29.37
C ARG A 515 10.80 8.42 27.93
N MET A 516 9.91 8.74 26.99
CA MET A 516 10.21 8.63 25.56
C MET A 516 11.33 9.62 25.18
N LEU A 517 11.27 10.87 25.66
CA LEU A 517 12.33 11.85 25.47
C LEU A 517 13.69 11.32 25.97
N ASP A 518 13.74 10.86 27.23
CA ASP A 518 14.95 10.31 27.84
C ASP A 518 15.50 9.11 27.05
N GLN A 519 14.63 8.22 26.57
CA GLN A 519 15.05 7.11 25.74
C GLN A 519 15.65 7.54 24.40
N VAL A 520 15.03 8.49 23.71
CA VAL A 520 15.56 9.05 22.45
C VAL A 520 16.93 9.69 22.70
N ILE A 521 17.07 10.48 23.77
CA ILE A 521 18.35 11.09 24.17
C ILE A 521 19.40 10.00 24.46
N LYS A 522 19.06 8.95 25.19
CA LYS A 522 19.98 7.84 25.50
C LYS A 522 20.39 7.04 24.26
N CYS A 523 19.49 6.84 23.30
CA CYS A 523 19.82 6.20 22.03
C CYS A 523 20.77 7.08 21.20
N MET A 524 20.42 8.36 21.07
CA MET A 524 21.23 9.37 20.36
C MET A 524 22.64 9.49 20.92
N THR A 525 22.77 9.52 22.25
CA THR A 525 24.06 9.61 22.97
C THR A 525 24.79 8.26 23.13
N ARG A 526 24.28 7.16 22.54
CA ARG A 526 24.85 5.79 22.61
C ARG A 526 24.93 5.19 24.01
N GLN A 527 24.10 5.68 24.94
CA GLN A 527 23.93 5.08 26.26
C GLN A 527 22.99 3.86 26.22
N ARG A 528 22.20 3.72 25.14
CA ARG A 528 21.33 2.57 24.88
C ARG A 528 21.42 2.12 23.42
N THR A 529 21.13 0.86 23.16
CA THR A 529 20.91 0.34 21.80
C THR A 529 19.75 1.04 21.13
N SER A 530 19.78 1.11 19.81
CA SER A 530 18.82 1.83 18.97
C SER A 530 18.30 0.96 17.83
N LEU A 531 17.34 1.46 17.05
CA LEU A 531 16.90 0.80 15.83
C LEU A 531 18.05 0.62 14.82
N SER A 532 19.07 1.50 14.85
CA SER A 532 20.26 1.33 14.00
C SER A 532 21.03 0.05 14.26
N ASP A 533 20.88 -0.55 15.45
CA ASP A 533 21.55 -1.79 15.84
C ASP A 533 20.70 -3.04 15.49
N ASN A 534 19.49 -2.87 14.94
CA ASN A 534 18.58 -3.96 14.58
C ASN A 534 18.98 -4.59 13.23
N PRO A 535 19.37 -5.89 13.18
CA PRO A 535 19.78 -6.54 11.94
C PRO A 535 18.70 -6.61 10.87
N THR A 536 17.43 -6.74 11.26
CA THR A 536 16.30 -6.75 10.33
C THR A 536 16.13 -5.39 9.65
N PHE A 537 16.23 -4.30 10.42
CA PHE A 537 16.21 -2.95 9.86
C PHE A 537 17.39 -2.73 8.90
N GLN A 538 18.60 -3.12 9.30
CA GLN A 538 19.80 -3.00 8.46
C GLN A 538 19.67 -3.76 7.15
N ALA A 539 19.24 -5.03 7.19
CA ALA A 539 19.08 -5.85 6.00
C ALA A 539 18.05 -5.26 5.02
N LEU A 540 16.90 -4.84 5.53
CA LEU A 540 15.85 -4.24 4.70
C LEU A 540 16.27 -2.89 4.13
N LEU A 541 16.95 -2.05 4.92
CA LEU A 541 17.47 -0.77 4.44
C LEU A 541 18.53 -0.97 3.36
N ASN A 542 19.46 -1.93 3.53
CA ASN A 542 20.50 -2.21 2.52
C ASN A 542 19.92 -2.77 1.21
N SER A 543 18.76 -3.42 1.28
CA SER A 543 18.05 -3.94 0.10
C SER A 543 17.14 -2.91 -0.59
N SER A 544 17.06 -1.67 -0.08
CA SER A 544 16.19 -0.62 -0.62
C SER A 544 16.89 0.28 -1.65
N THR A 545 16.18 1.27 -2.21
CA THR A 545 16.81 2.30 -3.06
C THR A 545 17.94 3.03 -2.30
N PRO A 546 19.14 3.21 -2.92
CA PRO A 546 20.30 3.82 -2.26
C PRO A 546 20.08 5.25 -1.74
N ALA A 547 19.14 5.98 -2.36
CA ALA A 547 18.76 7.32 -1.96
C ALA A 547 17.24 7.46 -1.97
N SER A 548 16.69 8.19 -1.00
CA SER A 548 15.25 8.39 -0.82
C SER A 548 14.90 9.78 -0.31
N ASN A 549 13.66 10.21 -0.56
CA ASN A 549 13.07 11.42 0.01
C ASN A 549 12.15 11.09 1.19
N LEU A 550 11.59 9.88 1.20
CA LEU A 550 10.75 9.35 2.27
C LEU A 550 11.18 7.93 2.57
N LEU A 551 11.32 7.63 3.86
CA LEU A 551 11.55 6.29 4.39
C LEU A 551 10.51 6.03 5.47
N VAL A 552 9.85 4.88 5.39
CA VAL A 552 8.89 4.41 6.38
C VAL A 552 9.31 3.02 6.82
N TRP A 553 9.55 2.85 8.11
CA TRP A 553 9.74 1.58 8.79
C TRP A 553 8.52 1.31 9.67
N ILE A 554 7.99 0.09 9.64
CA ILE A 554 6.88 -0.33 10.48
C ILE A 554 7.19 -1.72 11.05
N ASN A 555 7.02 -1.88 12.35
CA ASN A 555 7.01 -3.15 13.06
C ASN A 555 5.69 -3.25 13.86
N PRO A 556 4.64 -3.85 13.29
CA PRO A 556 3.33 -3.94 13.94
C PRO A 556 3.37 -4.71 15.27
N ARG A 557 4.32 -5.64 15.43
CA ARG A 557 4.45 -6.44 16.65
C ARG A 557 4.87 -5.60 17.86
N ALA A 558 5.54 -4.46 17.64
CA ALA A 558 6.09 -3.61 18.68
C ALA A 558 5.09 -2.62 19.31
N ALA A 559 3.82 -2.57 18.87
CA ALA A 559 2.79 -1.77 19.51
C ALA A 559 1.41 -2.43 19.46
N THR A 560 1.38 -3.73 19.75
CA THR A 560 0.16 -4.55 19.62
C THR A 560 -0.93 -4.08 20.56
N GLU A 561 -0.62 -3.74 21.81
CA GLU A 561 -1.65 -3.36 22.79
C GLU A 561 -2.21 -1.97 22.49
N THR A 562 -1.36 -1.00 22.14
CA THR A 562 -1.83 0.31 21.68
C THR A 562 -2.71 0.20 20.43
N LEU A 563 -2.30 -0.58 19.42
CA LEU A 563 -3.11 -0.82 18.22
C LEU A 563 -4.46 -1.46 18.55
N ARG A 564 -4.48 -2.43 19.48
CA ARG A 564 -5.71 -3.08 19.93
C ARG A 564 -6.64 -2.08 20.64
N ALA A 565 -6.11 -1.30 21.56
CA ALA A 565 -6.90 -0.33 22.31
C ALA A 565 -7.45 0.78 21.41
N LEU A 566 -6.63 1.33 20.50
CA LEU A 566 -7.08 2.29 19.47
C LEU A 566 -8.14 1.67 18.56
N GLY A 567 -7.94 0.43 18.12
CA GLY A 567 -8.92 -0.28 17.30
C GLY A 567 -10.27 -0.45 18.00
N ARG A 568 -10.30 -0.67 19.32
CA ARG A 568 -11.55 -0.75 20.10
C ARG A 568 -12.28 0.58 20.13
N VAL A 569 -11.54 1.69 20.28
CA VAL A 569 -12.10 3.04 20.19
C VAL A 569 -12.68 3.27 18.79
N GLN A 570 -11.96 2.87 17.74
CA GLN A 570 -12.46 2.98 16.36
C GLN A 570 -13.73 2.16 16.15
N VAL A 571 -13.82 0.94 16.68
CA VAL A 571 -15.05 0.14 16.62
C VAL A 571 -16.24 0.86 17.26
N ASP A 572 -16.01 1.54 18.40
CA ASP A 572 -17.07 2.32 19.06
C ASP A 572 -17.49 3.54 18.23
N LEU A 573 -16.54 4.19 17.53
CA LEU A 573 -16.84 5.28 16.60
C LEU A 573 -17.59 4.78 15.35
N ASP A 574 -17.15 3.67 14.75
CA ASP A 574 -17.77 3.06 13.58
C ASP A 574 -19.22 2.64 13.87
N LEU A 575 -19.48 2.05 15.04
CA LEU A 575 -20.83 1.71 15.49
C LEU A 575 -21.73 2.93 15.53
N ARG A 576 -21.24 4.05 16.09
CA ARG A 576 -22.00 5.29 16.15
C ARG A 576 -22.19 5.90 14.76
N GLY A 577 -21.18 5.83 13.90
CA GLY A 577 -21.22 6.39 12.55
C GLY A 577 -22.19 5.66 11.61
N ARG A 578 -22.47 4.38 11.86
CA ARG A 578 -23.44 3.58 11.09
C ARG A 578 -24.91 3.91 11.40
N VAL A 579 -25.16 4.60 12.51
CA VAL A 579 -26.53 4.95 12.93
C VAL A 579 -26.95 6.26 12.28
N ASP A 580 -28.09 6.25 11.58
CA ASP A 580 -28.79 7.49 11.23
C ASP A 580 -29.48 8.06 12.48
N TRP A 581 -28.73 8.85 13.24
CA TRP A 581 -29.19 9.46 14.49
C TRP A 581 -30.40 10.37 14.28
N ALA A 582 -30.56 10.99 13.12
CA ALA A 582 -31.71 11.85 12.84
C ALA A 582 -32.98 11.01 12.68
N MET A 583 -32.90 9.90 11.95
CA MET A 583 -34.00 8.96 11.81
C MET A 583 -34.36 8.33 13.16
N GLU A 584 -33.36 7.86 13.92
CA GLU A 584 -33.61 7.16 15.17
C GLU A 584 -34.13 8.11 16.26
N ARG A 585 -33.59 9.33 16.38
CA ARG A 585 -34.13 10.35 17.29
C ARG A 585 -35.60 10.63 17.00
N ARG A 586 -35.98 10.72 15.73
CA ARG A 586 -37.39 10.92 15.34
C ARG A 586 -38.27 9.73 15.71
N ARG A 587 -37.76 8.49 15.56
CA ARG A 587 -38.46 7.27 15.96
C ARG A 587 -38.70 7.25 17.47
N GLN A 588 -37.69 7.60 18.26
CA GLN A 588 -37.81 7.67 19.72
C GLN A 588 -38.73 8.81 20.18
N GLU A 589 -38.66 9.98 19.53
CA GLU A 589 -39.59 11.08 19.81
C GLU A 589 -41.06 10.66 19.63
N LEU A 590 -41.38 9.96 18.54
CA LEU A 590 -42.73 9.44 18.30
C LEU A 590 -43.21 8.44 19.35
N ARG A 591 -42.28 7.77 20.05
CA ARG A 591 -42.58 6.83 21.14
C ARG A 591 -42.77 7.54 22.48
N VAL A 592 -41.90 8.50 22.80
CA VAL A 592 -41.83 9.17 24.11
C VAL A 592 -42.86 10.30 24.23
N LEU A 593 -43.02 11.11 23.18
CA LEU A 593 -43.84 12.33 23.20
C LEU A 593 -45.33 12.05 23.54
N PRO A 594 -46.02 11.05 22.97
CA PRO A 594 -47.41 10.77 23.32
C PRO A 594 -47.60 10.31 24.78
N ASN A 595 -46.58 9.67 25.36
CA ASN A 595 -46.61 9.15 26.73
C ASN A 595 -46.36 10.27 27.76
N MET A 596 -45.43 11.18 27.48
CA MET A 596 -45.08 12.27 28.39
C MET A 596 -46.01 13.50 28.24
N PHE A 597 -46.45 13.81 27.01
CA PHE A 597 -47.30 14.96 26.71
C PHE A 597 -48.49 14.56 25.84
N PRO A 598 -49.49 13.86 26.40
CA PRO A 598 -50.64 13.36 25.65
C PRO A 598 -51.37 14.47 24.87
N GLY A 599 -51.61 14.23 23.58
CA GLY A 599 -52.38 15.13 22.71
C GLY A 599 -51.67 16.43 22.28
N LYS A 600 -50.41 16.64 22.69
CA LYS A 600 -49.60 17.78 22.27
C LYS A 600 -48.62 17.38 21.17
N GLN A 601 -48.33 18.32 20.26
CA GLN A 601 -47.24 18.22 19.29
C GLN A 601 -45.99 18.97 19.80
N ARG A 602 -44.79 18.62 19.31
CA ARG A 602 -43.52 19.24 19.75
C ARG A 602 -43.51 20.78 19.65
N ASN A 603 -44.12 21.32 18.59
CA ASN A 603 -44.27 22.77 18.38
C ASN A 603 -45.20 23.45 19.41
N GLN A 604 -46.04 22.70 20.12
CA GLN A 604 -46.97 23.17 21.16
C GLN A 604 -46.40 23.06 22.58
N LEU A 605 -45.20 22.49 22.75
CA LEU A 605 -44.50 22.40 24.03
C LEU A 605 -43.79 23.72 24.36
N SER A 606 -43.79 24.11 25.65
CA SER A 606 -42.93 25.18 26.15
C SER A 606 -41.44 24.80 26.08
N GLU A 607 -40.54 25.77 26.20
CA GLU A 607 -39.08 25.54 26.17
C GLU A 607 -38.61 24.56 27.25
N GLU A 608 -39.14 24.68 28.46
CA GLU A 608 -38.88 23.75 29.57
C GLU A 608 -39.41 22.33 29.27
N GLN A 609 -40.61 22.22 28.68
CA GLN A 609 -41.19 20.92 28.29
C GLN A 609 -40.41 20.26 27.14
N ARG A 610 -39.83 21.05 26.22
CA ARG A 610 -38.95 20.53 25.17
C ARG A 610 -37.65 19.99 25.74
N THR A 611 -37.06 20.68 26.71
CA THR A 611 -35.84 20.23 27.39
C THR A 611 -36.09 18.88 28.08
N ILE A 612 -37.17 18.78 28.86
CA ILE A 612 -37.57 17.52 29.52
C ILE A 612 -37.82 16.39 28.52
N LEU A 613 -38.44 16.70 27.38
CA LEU A 613 -38.65 15.72 26.31
C LEU A 613 -37.32 15.27 25.68
N ASP A 614 -36.43 16.21 25.37
CA ASP A 614 -35.13 15.92 24.76
C ASP A 614 -34.25 15.07 25.68
N ASP A 615 -34.22 15.36 26.98
CA ASP A 615 -33.53 14.54 27.97
C ASP A 615 -34.07 13.11 28.00
N ALA A 616 -35.40 12.94 27.97
CA ALA A 616 -36.04 11.63 27.96
C ALA A 616 -35.77 10.86 26.65
N ILE A 617 -35.75 11.55 25.50
CA ILE A 617 -35.37 10.96 24.22
C ILE A 617 -33.91 10.53 24.25
N ASP A 618 -33.02 11.34 24.81
CA ASP A 618 -31.59 11.03 24.88
C ASP A 618 -31.32 9.80 25.78
N VAL A 619 -32.05 9.63 26.88
CA VAL A 619 -32.00 8.41 27.70
C VAL A 619 -32.44 7.18 26.90
N GLU A 620 -33.56 7.27 26.19
CA GLU A 620 -34.08 6.15 25.37
C GLU A 620 -33.16 5.85 24.17
N LEU A 621 -32.52 6.86 23.60
CA LEU A 621 -31.51 6.68 22.55
C LEU A 621 -30.26 5.98 23.08
N GLN A 622 -29.82 6.30 24.30
CA GLN A 622 -28.69 5.62 24.93
C GLN A 622 -29.01 4.16 25.26
N GLU A 623 -30.22 3.87 25.76
CA GLU A 623 -30.67 2.50 26.00
C GLU A 623 -30.78 1.72 24.69
N TRP A 624 -31.42 2.29 23.68
CA TRP A 624 -31.50 1.69 22.35
C TRP A 624 -30.10 1.43 21.75
N PHE A 625 -29.17 2.38 21.85
CA PHE A 625 -27.83 2.20 21.33
C PHE A 625 -27.06 1.12 22.08
N LYS A 626 -27.25 0.98 23.40
CA LYS A 626 -26.66 -0.12 24.17
C LYS A 626 -27.16 -1.48 23.67
N ASP A 627 -28.45 -1.59 23.40
CA ASP A 627 -29.05 -2.82 22.87
C ASP A 627 -28.58 -3.10 21.45
N HIS A 628 -28.54 -2.09 20.57
CA HIS A 628 -28.03 -2.22 19.20
C HIS A 628 -26.54 -2.62 19.18
N ALA A 629 -25.72 -1.97 20.03
CA ALA A 629 -24.30 -2.29 20.15
C ALA A 629 -24.05 -3.68 20.75
N ARG A 630 -24.99 -4.24 21.54
CA ARG A 630 -24.83 -5.58 22.14
C ARG A 630 -24.66 -6.66 21.09
N ASP A 631 -25.35 -6.53 19.96
CA ASP A 631 -25.33 -7.53 18.89
C ASP A 631 -24.21 -7.26 17.88
N GLU A 632 -23.96 -5.98 17.52
CA GLU A 632 -22.99 -5.63 16.48
C GLU A 632 -21.54 -5.50 16.99
N LYS A 633 -21.33 -4.99 18.21
CA LYS A 633 -19.99 -4.74 18.76
C LYS A 633 -19.12 -6.00 18.81
N PRO A 634 -19.61 -7.18 19.25
CA PRO A 634 -18.80 -8.40 19.25
C PRO A 634 -18.30 -8.80 17.86
N VAL A 635 -19.09 -8.57 16.81
CA VAL A 635 -18.73 -8.89 15.42
C VAL A 635 -17.59 -7.98 14.95
N LEU A 636 -17.68 -6.68 15.19
CA LEU A 636 -16.65 -5.72 14.83
C LEU A 636 -15.36 -5.91 15.63
N LEU A 637 -15.46 -6.23 16.92
CA LEU A 637 -14.29 -6.57 17.74
C LEU A 637 -13.60 -7.84 17.25
N ALA A 638 -14.35 -8.86 16.83
CA ALA A 638 -13.76 -10.06 16.25
C ALA A 638 -13.05 -9.75 14.91
N ALA A 639 -13.62 -8.89 14.08
CA ALA A 639 -12.98 -8.42 12.84
C ALA A 639 -11.69 -7.63 13.11
N LEU A 640 -11.69 -6.78 14.15
CA LEU A 640 -10.50 -6.06 14.60
C LEU A 640 -9.39 -7.02 15.05
N GLU A 641 -9.69 -7.99 15.93
CA GLU A 641 -8.67 -8.93 16.42
C GLU A 641 -8.11 -9.78 15.27
N ARG A 642 -8.92 -10.17 14.28
CA ARG A 642 -8.42 -10.81 13.05
C ARG A 642 -7.46 -9.92 12.28
N LYS A 643 -7.82 -8.65 12.02
CA LYS A 643 -6.92 -7.66 11.39
C LYS A 643 -5.60 -7.51 12.14
N LEU A 644 -5.64 -7.41 13.46
CA LEU A 644 -4.45 -7.31 14.30
C LEU A 644 -3.58 -8.58 14.19
N ASN A 645 -4.19 -9.77 14.19
CA ASN A 645 -3.47 -11.03 13.99
C ASN A 645 -2.78 -11.08 12.63
N TYR A 646 -3.43 -10.63 11.55
CA TYR A 646 -2.79 -10.55 10.24
C TYR A 646 -1.65 -9.53 10.21
N MET A 647 -1.84 -8.33 10.76
CA MET A 647 -0.76 -7.34 10.83
C MET A 647 0.44 -7.86 11.63
N ARG A 648 0.21 -8.68 12.67
CA ARG A 648 1.27 -9.32 13.44
C ARG A 648 2.05 -10.37 12.66
N THR A 649 1.53 -10.90 11.55
CA THR A 649 2.34 -11.74 10.66
C THR A 649 3.52 -10.93 10.14
N ILE A 650 3.29 -9.68 9.74
CA ILE A 650 4.36 -8.78 9.26
C ILE A 650 5.35 -8.54 10.41
N LYS A 651 6.55 -9.13 10.27
CA LYS A 651 7.66 -8.96 11.22
C LYS A 651 8.26 -7.57 11.10
N ALA A 652 8.34 -7.08 9.87
CA ALA A 652 8.91 -5.79 9.54
C ALA A 652 8.47 -5.36 8.14
N LEU A 653 8.20 -4.07 7.97
CA LEU A 653 7.95 -3.45 6.68
C LEU A 653 8.87 -2.24 6.53
N LEU A 654 9.51 -2.11 5.38
CA LEU A 654 10.28 -0.94 4.99
C LEU A 654 9.83 -0.48 3.61
N ALA A 655 9.34 0.76 3.54
CA ALA A 655 9.04 1.46 2.30
C ALA A 655 10.02 2.62 2.12
N SER A 656 10.58 2.74 0.93
CA SER A 656 11.60 3.73 0.59
C SER A 656 11.21 4.37 -0.74
N LEU A 657 10.99 5.67 -0.75
CA LEU A 657 10.50 6.39 -1.91
C LEU A 657 11.45 7.53 -2.27
N ARG A 658 11.95 7.47 -3.50
CA ARG A 658 12.73 8.54 -4.14
C ARG A 658 11.83 9.30 -5.09
N LEU A 659 11.81 10.61 -4.96
CA LEU A 659 10.97 11.50 -5.76
C LEU A 659 11.84 12.46 -6.56
N ASP A 660 11.43 12.71 -7.80
CA ASP A 660 11.92 13.72 -8.71
C ASP A 660 10.70 14.27 -9.47
N PRO A 661 10.67 15.56 -9.88
CA PRO A 661 9.55 16.11 -10.65
C PRO A 661 9.17 15.32 -11.91
N LYS A 662 10.08 14.51 -12.47
CA LYS A 662 9.84 13.70 -13.66
C LYS A 662 9.62 12.22 -13.38
N LYS A 663 10.10 11.70 -12.25
CA LYS A 663 10.08 10.25 -11.97
C LYS A 663 10.09 9.93 -10.48
N PHE A 664 9.74 8.70 -10.15
CA PHE A 664 9.85 8.17 -8.80
C PHE A 664 10.40 6.75 -8.83
N ASN A 665 11.07 6.36 -7.75
CA ASN A 665 11.45 4.98 -7.48
C ASN A 665 10.87 4.60 -6.11
N LEU A 666 10.11 3.53 -6.06
CA LEU A 666 9.53 2.97 -4.84
C LEU A 666 10.12 1.59 -4.62
N THR A 667 10.68 1.39 -3.43
CA THR A 667 11.01 0.07 -2.91
C THR A 667 10.11 -0.21 -1.71
N LEU A 668 9.47 -1.37 -1.69
CA LEU A 668 8.76 -1.92 -0.55
C LEU A 668 9.30 -3.31 -0.24
N ARG A 669 9.58 -3.54 1.04
CA ARG A 669 9.99 -4.82 1.59
C ARG A 669 9.08 -5.13 2.77
N ALA A 670 8.40 -6.26 2.76
CA ALA A 670 7.65 -6.73 3.92
C ALA A 670 8.08 -8.15 4.26
N LEU A 671 8.73 -8.30 5.41
CA LEU A 671 9.07 -9.60 5.96
C LEU A 671 7.82 -10.17 6.62
N MET A 672 7.29 -11.22 6.02
CA MET A 672 6.19 -12.01 6.55
C MET A 672 6.74 -13.41 6.80
N PRO A 673 6.39 -14.09 7.91
CA PRO A 673 6.78 -15.47 8.09
C PRO A 673 6.11 -16.27 6.98
N LEU A 674 6.93 -16.81 6.07
CA LEU A 674 6.51 -17.93 5.25
C LEU A 674 6.69 -19.25 6.02
N ASP A 675 7.40 -19.22 7.14
CA ASP A 675 7.62 -20.36 8.05
C ASP A 675 7.44 -19.95 9.51
N GLU A 676 6.51 -20.60 10.22
CA GLU A 676 6.64 -20.92 11.66
C GLU A 676 6.33 -22.41 11.88
#